data_AF-A0AAN1PSJ8-F1
#
_entry.id   AF-A0AAN1PSJ8-F1
#
_cell.length_a   1.000
_cell.length_b   1.000
_cell.length_c   1.000
_cell.angle_alpha   90.00
_cell.angle_beta   90.00
_cell.angle_gamma   90.00
#
_symmetry.space_group_name_H-M   'P 1'
#
loop_
_entity.id
_entity.type
_entity.pdbx_description
1 polymer ?
#
loop_
_entity_poly.entity_id
_entity_poly.type
_entity_poly.pdbx_seq_one_letter_code
_entity_poly.pdbx_strand_id
1 'polypeptide(L)'
;MYKNGLMGIPLILMLTACGSDSGGSDAATDSREYKGLKFTGIVYDGPLYDAEVSIYAGEKLLAQAKTDQDGRYFVEAKVYLDEYESLKSLPITYKAQRNEVILYEYAGQTLEQTIDSEGVEALISNFSTVEYVLADVNKDNFVSANEWAAYQTLDRRYAEQMIVRYGVGLKSIVDFDGSLTGFDNTVTWLRNVRSDISWEQWHRLNDIPYNNAWNALFADTWFVEQEAHRFTNLPGWSSEYDAVISPDPAPASIKYVLVTGLPQIAHVGDLISPSTFALWSDASSTDISKDAIFTVTPVTALEKVGARWKVKEPGVITFKAEYKGVSTSSTFTAEGVGLSNIVLSGVDKKVSVGDKLLPLVSAIWTDSTTTEVTGFVTWSASPANAITFVDGHLQVVGTGDISLTATYQGATSTIAFNAEPATLSGLRLGFDKREQYLQDQFKVVAEGVHENGYVVDFSENAEWVSSNPAILEPAGSGVFVAKGVGSATVTATYEGYSASQEFSVVAKLTGISLNLPNSSVSKNQSVQLTLNGEYNDGSVSQIVEGVAWTTSAPDVLTIDEQGLATGIVEGTSVVTATYKGFTLEQTVTVTQAMIVSSVPEFVDGKMILNEGSKLPYTFKFTRSNGVVHEFSATSGGLDFESYGFREEVDASGLQVANLDKDADLMRGVRAGETKLGLDSVPVELQNIFAEIGAITDAYDYPTRIDLPVAVLDNQDVYQWHKVAGNQASLQGLTLVQAVQSGDTLYRFWQVSGSQNGSLFVTQVTANGESDAVEVVLPTTDFKLLSNQVISASNGYVMLVTSNQHVSGVIPEHKAYRMTLADGTLAEVDTSTLYKKQFNLNADSFYFASNGNLFLVKEDDTTLVSEFDFASNTWNDKIASLNGVPVQLPSQQGMIAALDTNQMDYGAFAPPTLNLYDMETKTATSQQFMYPGDAGYFCAEPKSVSVALRTELAESGAGCLIAARGSYDLIGYWVWNSIADLPYLFLFEEGMSRRGGDNYGVASVKSDANVVYSAGRQSVNGTDMFHVAEIVDVEVEGVIEKQIRRDIFNKKDKLLDGSYAKFPVIDGNQYTVSNADVPNEQFVLFGHGAAVKGEKGDWSSDSFMYQLPAKVSTTEAKAYNLGDTVILATEGQESAEYWFLQLRKPIVDETQPETPVEPDVTP
;
A
#
# COMPACT_ATOMS: atom_id res chain seq x y z
N MET A 1 -13.41 13.68 -17.95
CA MET A 1 -13.45 15.15 -17.72
C MET A 1 -14.14 15.83 -18.92
N TYR A 2 -14.91 16.88 -18.62
CA TYR A 2 -15.82 17.66 -19.48
C TYR A 2 -15.20 18.32 -20.75
N LYS A 3 -15.95 18.30 -21.89
CA LYS A 3 -16.42 19.39 -22.81
C LYS A 3 -15.48 20.59 -23.18
N ASN A 4 -15.53 21.27 -24.35
CA ASN A 4 -16.62 21.58 -25.32
C ASN A 4 -16.15 22.39 -26.57
N GLY A 5 -16.94 22.35 -27.67
CA GLY A 5 -17.23 23.47 -28.61
C GLY A 5 -16.53 23.44 -30.00
N LEU A 6 -17.16 23.59 -31.18
CA LEU A 6 -18.36 24.36 -31.58
C LEU A 6 -19.01 23.83 -32.89
N MET A 7 -20.30 24.16 -33.04
CA MET A 7 -21.30 23.76 -34.03
C MET A 7 -21.23 24.45 -35.41
N GLY A 8 -21.89 23.82 -36.39
CA GLY A 8 -22.58 24.50 -37.50
C GLY A 8 -23.67 23.60 -38.10
N ILE A 9 -24.93 23.79 -37.68
CA ILE A 9 -26.15 23.27 -38.35
C ILE A 9 -26.84 24.47 -39.05
N PRO A 10 -27.74 24.25 -40.04
CA PRO A 10 -29.15 24.28 -39.63
C PRO A 10 -30.03 23.19 -40.28
N LEU A 11 -30.87 22.61 -39.42
CA LEU A 11 -32.00 21.73 -39.68
C LEU A 11 -33.27 22.60 -39.69
N ILE A 12 -34.25 22.27 -40.55
CA ILE A 12 -35.71 22.57 -40.49
C ILE A 12 -36.26 22.06 -41.84
N LEU A 13 -37.22 21.13 -41.96
CA LEU A 13 -38.48 20.93 -41.22
C LEU A 13 -38.96 19.46 -41.28
N MET A 14 -39.45 18.94 -40.16
CA MET A 14 -40.31 17.75 -40.05
C MET A 14 -41.78 18.09 -40.41
N LEU A 15 -42.56 17.12 -40.91
CA LEU A 15 -43.74 16.54 -40.20
C LEU A 15 -44.54 15.53 -41.08
N THR A 16 -44.56 14.28 -40.60
CA THR A 16 -45.69 13.31 -40.45
C THR A 16 -46.83 13.15 -41.48
N ALA A 17 -46.94 11.89 -41.94
CA ALA A 17 -48.12 11.00 -41.94
C ALA A 17 -49.30 11.16 -42.92
N CYS A 18 -49.69 9.98 -43.45
CA CYS A 18 -50.94 9.58 -44.12
C CYS A 18 -51.20 9.99 -45.59
N GLY A 19 -51.09 9.00 -46.48
CA GLY A 19 -52.21 8.58 -47.33
C GLY A 19 -52.39 9.20 -48.73
N SER A 20 -52.29 8.31 -49.73
CA SER A 20 -52.96 8.30 -51.05
C SER A 20 -52.56 9.28 -52.17
N ASP A 21 -52.06 8.67 -53.25
CA ASP A 21 -52.26 8.92 -54.68
C ASP A 21 -51.90 10.26 -55.33
N SER A 22 -50.87 10.21 -56.19
CA SER A 22 -50.98 10.23 -57.67
C SER A 22 -49.98 11.14 -58.40
N GLY A 23 -49.17 10.52 -59.27
CA GLY A 23 -48.58 11.03 -60.52
C GLY A 23 -47.42 12.04 -60.41
N GLY A 24 -46.24 11.85 -61.00
CA GLY A 24 -45.74 10.83 -61.91
C GLY A 24 -44.48 11.37 -62.60
N SER A 25 -43.48 10.53 -62.79
CA SER A 25 -42.47 10.68 -63.84
C SER A 25 -42.10 9.28 -64.33
N ASP A 26 -42.22 9.11 -65.65
CA ASP A 26 -42.29 7.84 -66.38
C ASP A 26 -41.14 6.86 -66.09
N ALA A 27 -41.52 5.69 -65.57
CA ALA A 27 -40.84 4.41 -65.78
C ALA A 27 -41.92 3.43 -66.25
N ALA A 28 -41.65 2.70 -67.34
CA ALA A 28 -42.60 1.80 -67.98
C ALA A 28 -43.31 0.88 -66.97
N THR A 29 -44.65 0.97 -66.89
CA THR A 29 -45.47 0.11 -66.05
C THR A 29 -45.51 -1.29 -66.64
N ASP A 30 -44.76 -2.19 -66.02
CA ASP A 30 -44.84 -3.63 -66.25
C ASP A 30 -46.21 -4.15 -65.76
N SER A 31 -47.06 -4.59 -66.68
CA SER A 31 -48.45 -4.99 -66.42
C SER A 31 -48.62 -6.45 -65.99
N ARG A 32 -47.54 -7.12 -65.59
CA ARG A 32 -47.54 -8.53 -65.16
C ARG A 32 -48.04 -8.70 -63.73
N GLU A 33 -48.91 -9.69 -63.49
CA GLU A 33 -49.36 -10.06 -62.13
C GLU A 33 -48.19 -10.60 -61.29
N TYR A 34 -48.11 -10.19 -60.02
CA TYR A 34 -47.02 -10.55 -59.11
C TYR A 34 -47.53 -10.84 -57.70
N LYS A 35 -46.78 -11.65 -56.95
CA LYS A 35 -46.92 -11.86 -55.50
C LYS A 35 -45.91 -10.97 -54.76
N GLY A 36 -46.39 -10.21 -53.78
CA GLY A 36 -45.56 -9.36 -52.93
C GLY A 36 -45.10 -10.09 -51.67
N LEU A 37 -43.83 -9.95 -51.33
CA LEU A 37 -43.19 -10.57 -50.17
C LEU A 37 -42.50 -9.53 -49.31
N LYS A 38 -42.53 -9.71 -47.99
CA LYS A 38 -41.86 -8.83 -47.03
C LYS A 38 -40.80 -9.61 -46.27
N PHE A 39 -39.59 -9.10 -46.30
CA PHE A 39 -38.46 -9.68 -45.58
C PHE A 39 -37.94 -8.66 -44.58
N THR A 40 -37.83 -9.10 -43.34
CA THR A 40 -37.29 -8.31 -42.24
C THR A 40 -36.23 -9.11 -41.51
N GLY A 41 -35.33 -8.44 -40.81
CA GLY A 41 -34.35 -9.16 -40.04
C GLY A 41 -33.24 -8.28 -39.48
N ILE A 42 -32.29 -8.94 -38.84
CA ILE A 42 -31.13 -8.31 -38.23
C ILE A 42 -29.89 -9.05 -38.72
N VAL A 43 -28.89 -8.30 -39.18
CA VAL A 43 -27.55 -8.81 -39.42
C VAL A 43 -26.69 -8.45 -38.21
N TYR A 44 -26.19 -9.46 -37.52
CA TYR A 44 -25.49 -9.29 -36.26
C TYR A 44 -24.06 -9.81 -36.32
N ASP A 45 -23.11 -8.90 -36.11
CA ASP A 45 -21.65 -9.11 -36.14
C ASP A 45 -20.95 -7.93 -35.43
N GLY A 46 -21.49 -7.54 -34.25
CA GLY A 46 -21.38 -6.16 -33.76
C GLY A 46 -22.13 -5.21 -34.72
N PRO A 47 -23.29 -4.64 -34.36
CA PRO A 47 -24.31 -4.09 -35.28
C PRO A 47 -23.76 -3.56 -36.62
N LEU A 48 -24.06 -4.28 -37.69
CA LEU A 48 -23.48 -4.07 -39.02
C LEU A 48 -24.21 -2.94 -39.74
N TYR A 49 -23.70 -1.70 -39.66
CA TYR A 49 -24.19 -0.62 -40.52
C TYR A 49 -23.73 -0.81 -41.99
N ASP A 50 -24.63 -0.53 -42.93
CA ASP A 50 -24.36 -0.49 -44.38
C ASP A 50 -23.98 -1.85 -45.04
N ALA A 51 -24.37 -2.97 -44.44
CA ALA A 51 -24.22 -4.30 -45.05
C ALA A 51 -25.32 -4.53 -46.09
N GLU A 52 -24.95 -5.09 -47.25
CA GLU A 52 -25.89 -5.45 -48.32
C GLU A 52 -26.46 -6.85 -48.09
N VAL A 53 -27.77 -6.92 -47.84
CA VAL A 53 -28.53 -8.17 -47.66
C VAL A 53 -29.19 -8.51 -48.98
N SER A 54 -28.87 -9.69 -49.52
CA SER A 54 -29.40 -10.27 -50.75
C SER A 54 -30.19 -11.53 -50.44
N ILE A 55 -31.38 -11.66 -51.02
CA ILE A 55 -32.33 -12.74 -50.74
C ILE A 55 -32.55 -13.55 -52.00
N TYR A 56 -32.41 -14.87 -51.93
CA TYR A 56 -32.46 -15.78 -53.08
C TYR A 56 -33.51 -16.88 -52.92
N ALA A 57 -34.11 -17.32 -54.03
CA ALA A 57 -34.80 -18.61 -54.15
C ALA A 57 -34.04 -19.50 -55.13
N GLY A 58 -33.36 -20.54 -54.62
CA GLY A 58 -32.29 -21.21 -55.38
C GLY A 58 -31.27 -20.18 -55.86
N GLU A 59 -30.89 -20.20 -57.14
CA GLU A 59 -29.91 -19.24 -57.69
C GLU A 59 -30.49 -17.86 -58.02
N LYS A 60 -31.82 -17.69 -57.96
CA LYS A 60 -32.48 -16.45 -58.38
C LYS A 60 -32.52 -15.43 -57.25
N LEU A 61 -31.94 -14.26 -57.49
CA LEU A 61 -32.05 -13.10 -56.60
C LEU A 61 -33.49 -12.54 -56.62
N LEU A 62 -34.11 -12.43 -55.44
CA LEU A 62 -35.46 -11.93 -55.23
C LEU A 62 -35.50 -10.46 -54.80
N ALA A 63 -34.60 -10.06 -53.89
CA ALA A 63 -34.55 -8.70 -53.36
C ALA A 63 -33.19 -8.40 -52.71
N GLN A 64 -32.88 -7.11 -52.60
CA GLN A 64 -31.70 -6.61 -51.89
C GLN A 64 -32.03 -5.38 -51.05
N ALA A 65 -31.42 -5.25 -49.88
CA ALA A 65 -31.49 -4.04 -49.05
C ALA A 65 -30.19 -3.80 -48.29
N LYS A 66 -30.05 -2.61 -47.72
CA LYS A 66 -28.96 -2.26 -46.82
C LYS A 66 -29.46 -2.22 -45.39
N THR A 67 -28.60 -2.60 -44.45
CA THR A 67 -28.89 -2.52 -43.02
C THR A 67 -28.79 -1.08 -42.49
N ASP A 68 -29.62 -0.79 -41.48
CA ASP A 68 -29.53 0.45 -40.72
C ASP A 68 -28.42 0.39 -39.65
N GLN A 69 -28.36 1.43 -38.81
CA GLN A 69 -27.31 1.62 -37.78
C GLN A 69 -27.31 0.52 -36.72
N ASP A 70 -28.46 -0.14 -36.54
CA ASP A 70 -28.68 -1.21 -35.58
C ASP A 70 -28.58 -2.60 -36.26
N GLY A 71 -28.11 -2.65 -37.53
CA GLY A 71 -28.00 -3.88 -38.30
C GLY A 71 -29.32 -4.39 -38.86
N ARG A 72 -30.41 -3.64 -38.78
CA ARG A 72 -31.75 -4.09 -39.20
C ARG A 72 -31.98 -3.83 -40.68
N TYR A 73 -32.67 -4.74 -41.35
CA TYR A 73 -33.10 -4.54 -42.73
C TYR A 73 -34.60 -4.80 -42.89
N PHE A 74 -35.17 -4.10 -43.87
CA PHE A 74 -36.54 -4.31 -44.36
C PHE A 74 -36.51 -4.19 -45.88
N VAL A 75 -37.05 -5.19 -46.58
CA VAL A 75 -37.17 -5.17 -48.04
C VAL A 75 -38.43 -5.86 -48.52
N GLU A 76 -39.08 -5.28 -49.52
CA GLU A 76 -40.20 -5.90 -50.22
C GLU A 76 -39.74 -6.47 -51.57
N ALA A 77 -40.05 -7.73 -51.83
CA ALA A 77 -39.77 -8.39 -53.11
C ALA A 77 -41.06 -8.55 -53.94
N LYS A 78 -40.92 -8.48 -55.26
CA LYS A 78 -42.02 -8.77 -56.21
C LYS A 78 -41.61 -9.97 -57.06
N VAL A 79 -42.37 -11.05 -56.98
CA VAL A 79 -42.17 -12.25 -57.81
C VAL A 79 -43.33 -12.37 -58.79
N TYR A 80 -43.04 -12.31 -60.08
CA TYR A 80 -44.05 -12.41 -61.13
C TYR A 80 -44.60 -13.85 -61.23
N LEU A 81 -45.88 -13.98 -61.62
CA LEU A 81 -46.60 -15.27 -61.56
C LEU A 81 -46.01 -16.35 -62.47
N ASP A 82 -45.39 -15.95 -63.59
CA ASP A 82 -44.71 -16.82 -64.55
C ASP A 82 -43.36 -17.35 -64.03
N GLU A 83 -42.63 -16.55 -63.26
CA GLU A 83 -41.41 -16.98 -62.56
C GLU A 83 -41.74 -17.83 -61.31
N TYR A 84 -42.82 -17.50 -60.60
CA TYR A 84 -43.24 -18.14 -59.35
C TYR A 84 -43.37 -19.67 -59.47
N GLU A 85 -44.00 -20.17 -60.53
CA GLU A 85 -44.22 -21.62 -60.70
C GLU A 85 -42.92 -22.43 -60.76
N SER A 86 -41.84 -21.84 -61.28
CA SER A 86 -40.52 -22.46 -61.33
C SER A 86 -39.73 -22.35 -60.02
N LEU A 87 -40.05 -21.35 -59.18
CA LEU A 87 -39.31 -21.02 -57.95
C LEU A 87 -40.01 -21.49 -56.67
N LYS A 88 -41.30 -21.81 -56.71
CA LYS A 88 -42.15 -22.06 -55.51
C LYS A 88 -41.64 -23.16 -54.57
N SER A 89 -40.98 -24.18 -55.12
CA SER A 89 -40.42 -25.31 -54.35
C SER A 89 -38.97 -25.10 -53.93
N LEU A 90 -38.32 -24.03 -54.41
CA LEU A 90 -36.94 -23.73 -54.08
C LEU A 90 -36.84 -23.11 -52.69
N PRO A 91 -35.77 -23.41 -51.95
CA PRO A 91 -35.55 -22.85 -50.63
C PRO A 91 -35.17 -21.36 -50.69
N ILE A 92 -35.54 -20.64 -49.64
CA ILE A 92 -35.10 -19.26 -49.42
C ILE A 92 -33.77 -19.22 -48.67
N THR A 93 -32.81 -18.47 -49.22
CA THR A 93 -31.49 -18.26 -48.61
C THR A 93 -31.18 -16.76 -48.55
N TYR A 94 -30.55 -16.33 -47.46
CA TYR A 94 -30.10 -14.97 -47.26
C TYR A 94 -28.57 -14.91 -47.33
N LYS A 95 -28.05 -13.86 -47.96
CA LYS A 95 -26.63 -13.53 -48.02
C LYS A 95 -26.44 -12.07 -47.60
N ALA A 96 -25.75 -11.82 -46.50
CA ALA A 96 -25.34 -10.46 -46.10
C ALA A 96 -23.87 -10.25 -46.45
N GLN A 97 -23.50 -9.08 -47.00
CA GLN A 97 -22.13 -8.79 -47.41
C GLN A 97 -21.70 -7.36 -47.01
N ARG A 98 -20.51 -7.25 -46.42
CA ARG A 98 -19.81 -5.98 -46.18
C ARG A 98 -18.32 -6.18 -46.47
N ASN A 99 -17.80 -5.52 -47.51
CA ASN A 99 -16.44 -5.75 -48.03
C ASN A 99 -16.22 -7.26 -48.35
N GLU A 100 -15.21 -7.89 -47.74
CA GLU A 100 -14.86 -9.31 -47.88
C GLU A 100 -15.65 -10.24 -46.92
N VAL A 101 -16.40 -9.67 -45.98
CA VAL A 101 -17.21 -10.43 -45.02
C VAL A 101 -18.54 -10.80 -45.67
N ILE A 102 -18.81 -12.11 -45.75
CA ILE A 102 -20.05 -12.66 -46.27
C ILE A 102 -20.68 -13.57 -45.22
N LEU A 103 -21.95 -13.34 -44.90
CA LEU A 103 -22.72 -14.15 -43.97
C LEU A 103 -23.91 -14.81 -44.70
N TYR A 104 -24.23 -16.05 -44.34
CA TYR A 104 -25.32 -16.84 -44.94
C TYR A 104 -26.31 -17.31 -43.89
N GLU A 105 -27.59 -17.39 -44.27
CA GLU A 105 -28.68 -17.96 -43.45
C GLU A 105 -29.68 -18.73 -44.33
N TYR A 106 -30.13 -19.89 -43.87
CA TYR A 106 -31.13 -20.73 -44.54
C TYR A 106 -32.48 -20.65 -43.83
N ALA A 107 -33.53 -20.24 -44.54
CA ALA A 107 -34.84 -19.93 -43.94
C ALA A 107 -35.63 -21.15 -43.43
N GLY A 108 -35.24 -22.38 -43.81
CA GLY A 108 -36.04 -23.57 -43.50
C GLY A 108 -37.28 -23.76 -44.37
N GLN A 109 -37.63 -22.77 -45.19
CA GLN A 109 -38.89 -22.71 -45.93
C GLN A 109 -38.66 -22.57 -47.43
N THR A 110 -39.57 -23.14 -48.22
CA THR A 110 -39.65 -22.86 -49.65
C THR A 110 -40.32 -21.51 -49.91
N LEU A 111 -40.12 -20.95 -51.10
CA LEU A 111 -40.78 -19.71 -51.53
C LEU A 111 -42.31 -19.78 -51.37
N GLU A 112 -42.92 -20.94 -51.62
CA GLU A 112 -44.35 -21.18 -51.42
C GLU A 112 -44.75 -21.05 -49.94
N GLN A 113 -44.00 -21.68 -49.03
CA GLN A 113 -44.28 -21.66 -47.60
C GLN A 113 -44.12 -20.25 -46.99
N THR A 114 -43.14 -19.49 -47.48
CA THR A 114 -42.87 -18.12 -47.05
C THR A 114 -43.96 -17.12 -47.47
N ILE A 115 -44.63 -17.35 -48.60
CA ILE A 115 -45.76 -16.51 -49.03
C ILE A 115 -46.98 -16.72 -48.15
N ASP A 116 -47.19 -17.95 -47.67
CA ASP A 116 -48.32 -18.31 -46.82
C ASP A 116 -48.17 -17.83 -45.36
N SER A 117 -46.96 -17.43 -44.93
CA SER A 117 -46.65 -17.03 -43.55
C SER A 117 -46.68 -15.51 -43.27
N GLU A 118 -47.11 -14.67 -44.21
CA GLU A 118 -47.15 -13.19 -44.11
C GLU A 118 -45.81 -12.50 -43.79
N GLY A 119 -44.68 -13.12 -44.16
CA GLY A 119 -43.33 -12.56 -44.04
C GLY A 119 -42.36 -13.48 -43.29
N VAL A 120 -41.07 -13.15 -43.36
CA VAL A 120 -39.99 -13.88 -42.66
C VAL A 120 -39.10 -12.89 -41.94
N GLU A 121 -38.91 -13.13 -40.65
CA GLU A 121 -37.93 -12.47 -39.80
C GLU A 121 -36.70 -13.38 -39.68
N ALA A 122 -35.53 -12.92 -40.13
CA ALA A 122 -34.31 -13.70 -40.09
C ALA A 122 -33.20 -13.00 -39.28
N LEU A 123 -32.46 -13.77 -38.48
CA LEU A 123 -31.23 -13.33 -37.83
C LEU A 123 -30.06 -13.91 -38.62
N ILE A 124 -29.22 -13.04 -39.20
CA ILE A 124 -28.05 -13.43 -39.97
C ILE A 124 -26.81 -13.18 -39.11
N SER A 125 -26.16 -14.25 -38.65
CA SER A 125 -24.96 -14.18 -37.80
C SER A 125 -23.78 -14.97 -38.37
N ASN A 126 -22.61 -14.77 -37.77
CA ASN A 126 -21.43 -15.60 -38.01
C ASN A 126 -21.69 -17.09 -37.75
N PHE A 127 -22.50 -17.45 -36.75
CA PHE A 127 -22.86 -18.85 -36.46
C PHE A 127 -23.75 -19.46 -37.55
N SER A 128 -24.71 -18.69 -38.06
CA SER A 128 -25.53 -19.08 -39.22
C SER A 128 -24.69 -19.48 -40.43
N THR A 129 -23.60 -18.75 -40.66
CA THR A 129 -22.69 -19.04 -41.77
C THR A 129 -21.97 -20.37 -41.57
N VAL A 130 -21.58 -20.71 -40.33
CA VAL A 130 -20.98 -22.01 -40.02
C VAL A 130 -21.95 -23.15 -40.29
N GLU A 131 -23.17 -23.04 -39.76
CA GLU A 131 -24.22 -24.05 -39.96
C GLU A 131 -24.56 -24.23 -41.43
N TYR A 132 -24.70 -23.12 -42.17
CA TYR A 132 -24.95 -23.14 -43.61
C TYR A 132 -23.88 -23.93 -44.35
N VAL A 133 -22.60 -23.63 -44.12
CA VAL A 133 -21.51 -24.36 -44.78
C VAL A 133 -21.50 -25.82 -44.31
N LEU A 134 -21.93 -26.13 -43.06
CA LEU A 134 -21.90 -27.50 -42.51
C LEU A 134 -22.98 -28.37 -43.16
N ALA A 135 -24.11 -27.76 -43.52
CA ALA A 135 -25.18 -28.39 -44.26
C ALA A 135 -24.92 -28.48 -45.78
N ASP A 136 -24.18 -27.53 -46.38
CA ASP A 136 -23.76 -27.54 -47.79
C ASP A 136 -22.64 -28.57 -48.02
N VAL A 137 -23.03 -29.83 -48.19
CA VAL A 137 -22.12 -30.98 -48.32
C VAL A 137 -21.53 -31.14 -49.73
N ASN A 138 -22.18 -30.58 -50.74
CA ASN A 138 -21.78 -30.58 -52.16
C ASN A 138 -20.93 -29.36 -52.55
N LYS A 139 -20.78 -28.37 -51.67
CA LYS A 139 -19.97 -27.16 -51.85
C LYS A 139 -20.42 -26.29 -53.03
N ASP A 140 -21.70 -26.34 -53.40
CA ASP A 140 -22.24 -25.59 -54.54
C ASP A 140 -22.88 -24.25 -54.15
N ASN A 141 -22.76 -23.87 -52.86
CA ASN A 141 -23.34 -22.65 -52.29
C ASN A 141 -24.88 -22.65 -52.30
N PHE A 142 -25.50 -23.83 -52.21
CA PHE A 142 -26.93 -23.99 -51.91
C PHE A 142 -27.14 -25.12 -50.90
N VAL A 143 -28.13 -24.95 -50.02
CA VAL A 143 -28.51 -25.97 -49.04
C VAL A 143 -29.94 -26.41 -49.34
N SER A 144 -30.15 -27.69 -49.56
CA SER A 144 -31.49 -28.26 -49.71
C SER A 144 -32.18 -28.48 -48.36
N ALA A 145 -33.51 -28.52 -48.35
CA ALA A 145 -34.29 -28.82 -47.15
C ALA A 145 -33.91 -30.18 -46.52
N ASN A 146 -33.51 -31.15 -47.33
CA ASN A 146 -33.10 -32.47 -46.85
C ASN A 146 -31.71 -32.45 -46.22
N GLU A 147 -30.77 -31.68 -46.78
CA GLU A 147 -29.43 -31.51 -46.20
C GLU A 147 -29.51 -30.79 -44.85
N TRP A 148 -30.30 -29.73 -44.78
CA TRP A 148 -30.55 -29.01 -43.53
C TRP A 148 -31.23 -29.89 -42.47
N ALA A 149 -32.27 -30.65 -42.87
CA ALA A 149 -32.94 -31.58 -41.97
C ALA A 149 -31.99 -32.69 -41.46
N ALA A 150 -31.10 -33.20 -42.31
CA ALA A 150 -30.10 -34.18 -41.91
C ALA A 150 -29.10 -33.57 -40.91
N TYR A 151 -28.62 -32.35 -41.16
CA TYR A 151 -27.74 -31.60 -40.26
C TYR A 151 -28.36 -31.41 -38.86
N GLN A 152 -29.63 -30.99 -38.79
CA GLN A 152 -30.34 -30.79 -37.52
C GLN A 152 -30.52 -32.08 -36.69
N THR A 153 -30.33 -33.25 -37.28
CA THR A 153 -30.41 -34.56 -36.59
C THR A 153 -29.05 -35.10 -36.12
N LEU A 154 -27.95 -34.39 -36.36
CA LEU A 154 -26.62 -34.73 -35.83
C LEU A 154 -26.62 -34.67 -34.28
N ASP A 155 -25.64 -35.31 -33.64
CA ASP A 155 -25.47 -35.19 -32.19
C ASP A 155 -25.28 -33.71 -31.81
N ARG A 156 -26.30 -33.13 -31.17
CA ARG A 156 -26.34 -31.69 -30.90
C ARG A 156 -25.18 -31.20 -30.06
N ARG A 157 -24.65 -32.01 -29.13
CA ARG A 157 -23.50 -31.57 -28.32
C ARG A 157 -22.26 -31.37 -29.18
N TYR A 158 -22.09 -32.22 -30.19
CA TYR A 158 -20.97 -32.15 -31.11
C TYR A 158 -21.14 -31.03 -32.14
N ALA A 159 -22.35 -30.91 -32.72
CA ALA A 159 -22.67 -29.84 -33.66
C ALA A 159 -22.50 -28.45 -33.01
N GLU A 160 -23.05 -28.26 -31.81
CA GLU A 160 -22.98 -26.99 -31.09
C GLU A 160 -21.55 -26.58 -30.74
N GLN A 161 -20.70 -27.53 -30.31
CA GLN A 161 -19.29 -27.27 -30.05
C GLN A 161 -18.57 -26.71 -31.29
N MET A 162 -18.84 -27.28 -32.47
CA MET A 162 -18.24 -26.85 -33.72
C MET A 162 -18.79 -25.52 -34.21
N ILE A 163 -20.10 -25.32 -34.10
CA ILE A 163 -20.75 -24.05 -34.39
C ILE A 163 -20.13 -22.96 -33.52
N VAL A 164 -19.95 -23.22 -32.23
CA VAL A 164 -19.33 -22.29 -31.29
C VAL A 164 -17.88 -22.01 -31.66
N ARG A 165 -17.08 -23.07 -31.88
CA ARG A 165 -15.66 -23.00 -32.27
C ARG A 165 -15.45 -22.12 -33.51
N TYR A 166 -16.04 -22.52 -34.63
CA TYR A 166 -15.80 -21.84 -35.90
C TYR A 166 -16.54 -20.50 -35.98
N GLY A 167 -17.66 -20.36 -35.27
CA GLY A 167 -18.40 -19.10 -35.15
C GLY A 167 -17.58 -18.03 -34.43
N VAL A 168 -17.00 -18.36 -33.28
CA VAL A 168 -16.06 -17.46 -32.58
C VAL A 168 -14.83 -17.18 -33.45
N GLY A 169 -14.37 -18.16 -34.24
CA GLY A 169 -13.30 -17.98 -35.22
C GLY A 169 -13.62 -16.90 -36.25
N LEU A 170 -14.80 -16.98 -36.89
CA LEU A 170 -15.28 -15.92 -37.79
C LEU A 170 -15.42 -14.58 -37.09
N LYS A 171 -15.96 -14.56 -35.87
CA LYS A 171 -16.10 -13.32 -35.09
C LYS A 171 -14.74 -12.67 -34.84
N SER A 172 -13.72 -13.46 -34.53
CA SER A 172 -12.36 -12.94 -34.33
C SER A 172 -11.76 -12.33 -35.59
N ILE A 173 -12.11 -12.85 -36.76
CA ILE A 173 -11.72 -12.30 -38.06
C ILE A 173 -12.40 -10.95 -38.27
N VAL A 174 -13.70 -10.86 -38.01
CA VAL A 174 -14.47 -9.65 -38.32
C VAL A 174 -14.23 -8.53 -37.29
N ASP A 175 -14.20 -8.87 -36.00
CA ASP A 175 -14.15 -7.87 -34.93
C ASP A 175 -12.74 -7.55 -34.43
N PHE A 176 -11.79 -8.48 -34.59
CA PHE A 176 -10.48 -8.41 -33.94
C PHE A 176 -9.30 -8.67 -34.90
N ASP A 177 -9.49 -8.48 -36.21
CA ASP A 177 -8.47 -8.50 -37.28
C ASP A 177 -7.75 -9.86 -37.49
N GLY A 178 -8.44 -10.98 -37.21
CA GLY A 178 -7.97 -12.30 -37.66
C GLY A 178 -7.86 -12.35 -39.19
N SER A 179 -6.73 -12.77 -39.75
CA SER A 179 -6.48 -12.64 -41.19
C SER A 179 -7.22 -13.68 -42.06
N LEU A 180 -7.89 -13.24 -43.13
CA LEU A 180 -8.42 -14.07 -44.22
C LEU A 180 -7.45 -14.22 -45.41
N THR A 181 -6.19 -13.82 -45.25
CA THR A 181 -5.20 -13.81 -46.35
C THR A 181 -5.09 -15.20 -46.99
N GLY A 182 -5.41 -15.31 -48.27
CA GLY A 182 -5.41 -16.58 -49.02
C GLY A 182 -6.78 -17.24 -49.19
N PHE A 183 -7.85 -16.64 -48.68
CA PHE A 183 -9.23 -17.09 -48.84
C PHE A 183 -10.08 -15.99 -49.47
N ASP A 184 -10.88 -16.33 -50.49
CA ASP A 184 -11.68 -15.36 -51.24
C ASP A 184 -12.82 -14.72 -50.41
N ASN A 185 -13.23 -15.38 -49.31
CA ASN A 185 -14.20 -14.91 -48.31
C ASN A 185 -14.28 -15.88 -47.11
N THR A 186 -15.16 -15.55 -46.16
CA THR A 186 -15.50 -16.34 -44.96
C THR A 186 -15.94 -17.79 -45.24
N VAL A 187 -16.66 -18.05 -46.35
CA VAL A 187 -17.12 -19.41 -46.71
C VAL A 187 -15.95 -20.28 -47.18
N THR A 188 -15.09 -19.73 -48.03
CA THR A 188 -13.88 -20.44 -48.49
C THR A 188 -12.94 -20.72 -47.32
N TRP A 189 -12.79 -19.76 -46.39
CA TRP A 189 -12.05 -19.97 -45.15
C TRP A 189 -12.66 -21.10 -44.31
N LEU A 190 -13.96 -21.06 -44.02
CA LEU A 190 -14.63 -22.11 -43.23
C LEU A 190 -14.45 -23.50 -43.84
N ARG A 191 -14.63 -23.64 -45.16
CA ARG A 191 -14.49 -24.93 -45.85
C ARG A 191 -13.08 -25.50 -45.72
N ASN A 192 -12.07 -24.64 -45.69
CA ASN A 192 -10.67 -25.02 -45.57
C ASN A 192 -10.25 -25.27 -44.12
N VAL A 193 -10.83 -24.55 -43.16
CA VAL A 193 -10.42 -24.58 -41.74
C VAL A 193 -11.13 -25.68 -40.94
N ARG A 194 -12.17 -26.31 -41.50
CA ARG A 194 -12.93 -27.42 -40.89
C ARG A 194 -12.14 -28.65 -40.46
N SER A 195 -10.96 -28.90 -41.03
CA SER A 195 -10.15 -30.03 -40.57
C SER A 195 -9.50 -29.66 -39.23
N ASP A 196 -9.41 -30.61 -38.29
CA ASP A 196 -8.82 -30.32 -36.97
C ASP A 196 -7.38 -29.79 -37.09
N ILE A 197 -6.61 -30.28 -38.07
CA ILE A 197 -5.23 -29.83 -38.34
C ILE A 197 -5.19 -28.37 -38.80
N SER A 198 -6.07 -27.98 -39.73
CA SER A 198 -6.15 -26.60 -40.22
C SER A 198 -6.67 -25.64 -39.16
N TRP A 199 -7.63 -26.10 -38.35
CA TRP A 199 -8.17 -25.35 -37.23
C TRP A 199 -7.08 -25.05 -36.19
N GLU A 200 -6.38 -26.07 -35.70
CA GLU A 200 -5.33 -25.90 -34.70
C GLU A 200 -4.19 -25.00 -35.20
N GLN A 201 -3.85 -25.09 -36.49
CA GLN A 201 -2.84 -24.22 -37.10
C GLN A 201 -3.33 -22.77 -37.17
N TRP A 202 -4.57 -22.55 -37.61
CA TRP A 202 -5.13 -21.21 -37.71
C TRP A 202 -5.37 -20.58 -36.33
N HIS A 203 -5.92 -21.33 -35.37
CA HIS A 203 -6.18 -20.87 -34.00
C HIS A 203 -4.87 -20.50 -33.29
N ARG A 204 -3.80 -21.31 -33.41
CA ARG A 204 -2.48 -20.97 -32.86
C ARG A 204 -1.91 -19.65 -33.39
N LEU A 205 -2.23 -19.29 -34.63
CA LEU A 205 -1.78 -18.03 -35.25
C LEU A 205 -2.68 -16.84 -34.88
N ASN A 206 -3.88 -17.09 -34.35
CA ASN A 206 -4.91 -16.07 -34.08
C ASN A 206 -5.51 -16.22 -32.67
N ASP A 207 -4.74 -16.73 -31.71
CA ASP A 207 -5.22 -17.06 -30.36
C ASP A 207 -5.74 -15.83 -29.60
N ILE A 208 -5.01 -14.72 -29.66
CA ILE A 208 -5.39 -13.46 -29.02
C ILE A 208 -6.71 -12.89 -29.60
N PRO A 209 -6.85 -12.69 -30.94
CA PRO A 209 -8.13 -12.32 -31.54
C PRO A 209 -9.27 -13.27 -31.19
N TYR A 210 -9.00 -14.58 -31.15
CA TYR A 210 -10.00 -15.60 -30.84
C TYR A 210 -10.51 -15.50 -29.40
N ASN A 211 -9.60 -15.34 -28.42
CA ASN A 211 -9.96 -15.17 -27.02
C ASN A 211 -10.74 -13.86 -26.78
N ASN A 212 -10.35 -12.77 -27.45
CA ASN A 212 -11.11 -11.51 -27.39
C ASN A 212 -12.54 -11.68 -27.94
N ALA A 213 -12.70 -12.38 -29.06
CA ALA A 213 -14.00 -12.68 -29.64
C ALA A 213 -14.85 -13.58 -28.73
N TRP A 214 -14.23 -14.57 -28.10
CA TRP A 214 -14.87 -15.46 -27.13
C TRP A 214 -15.47 -14.68 -25.96
N ASN A 215 -14.66 -13.84 -25.31
CA ASN A 215 -15.10 -13.05 -24.17
C ASN A 215 -16.17 -12.02 -24.55
N ALA A 216 -16.01 -11.35 -25.69
CA ALA A 216 -16.99 -10.38 -26.18
C ALA A 216 -18.35 -11.02 -26.51
N LEU A 217 -18.34 -12.22 -27.10
CA LEU A 217 -19.55 -12.96 -27.45
C LEU A 217 -20.41 -13.27 -26.22
N PHE A 218 -19.81 -13.88 -25.20
CA PHE A 218 -20.55 -14.33 -24.02
C PHE A 218 -20.85 -13.20 -23.03
N ALA A 219 -20.29 -12.01 -23.24
CA ALA A 219 -20.66 -10.79 -22.51
C ALA A 219 -21.91 -10.09 -23.10
N ASP A 220 -22.25 -10.33 -24.38
CA ASP A 220 -23.43 -9.73 -25.01
C ASP A 220 -24.70 -10.53 -24.71
N THR A 221 -25.43 -10.10 -23.69
CA THR A 221 -26.68 -10.75 -23.25
C THR A 221 -27.79 -10.71 -24.30
N TRP A 222 -27.84 -9.67 -25.15
CA TRP A 222 -28.87 -9.56 -26.18
C TRP A 222 -28.64 -10.63 -27.26
N PHE A 223 -27.40 -10.77 -27.73
CA PHE A 223 -27.05 -11.81 -28.69
C PHE A 223 -27.31 -13.21 -28.14
N VAL A 224 -26.86 -13.47 -26.91
CA VAL A 224 -27.05 -14.77 -26.25
C VAL A 224 -28.54 -15.11 -26.13
N GLU A 225 -29.39 -14.13 -25.82
CA GLU A 225 -30.84 -14.33 -25.78
C GLU A 225 -31.44 -14.61 -27.16
N GLN A 226 -31.01 -13.91 -28.21
CA GLN A 226 -31.54 -14.11 -29.56
C GLN A 226 -31.15 -15.48 -30.15
N GLU A 227 -29.92 -15.93 -29.94
CA GLU A 227 -29.43 -17.21 -30.47
C GLU A 227 -29.75 -18.41 -29.56
N ALA A 228 -30.22 -18.19 -28.33
CA ALA A 228 -30.49 -19.25 -27.34
C ALA A 228 -31.38 -20.40 -27.85
N HIS A 229 -32.32 -20.12 -28.76
CA HIS A 229 -33.25 -21.11 -29.29
C HIS A 229 -32.59 -22.14 -30.23
N ARG A 230 -31.40 -21.86 -30.75
CA ARG A 230 -30.65 -22.74 -31.65
C ARG A 230 -29.74 -23.73 -30.93
N PHE A 231 -29.34 -23.41 -29.69
CA PHE A 231 -28.41 -24.21 -28.89
C PHE A 231 -29.11 -24.85 -27.69
N THR A 232 -28.57 -25.95 -27.20
CA THR A 232 -29.06 -26.66 -26.02
C THR A 232 -28.74 -25.87 -24.74
N ASN A 233 -27.57 -25.22 -24.68
CA ASN A 233 -27.18 -24.30 -23.60
C ASN A 233 -26.10 -23.32 -24.07
N LEU A 234 -26.49 -22.28 -24.83
CA LEU A 234 -25.54 -21.27 -25.32
C LEU A 234 -24.71 -20.60 -24.20
N PRO A 235 -25.29 -20.15 -23.07
CA PRO A 235 -24.52 -19.54 -21.98
C PRO A 235 -23.49 -20.46 -21.33
N GLY A 236 -23.78 -21.77 -21.24
CA GLY A 236 -22.90 -22.75 -20.61
C GLY A 236 -21.55 -22.90 -21.31
N TRP A 237 -21.52 -22.68 -22.63
CA TRP A 237 -20.29 -22.79 -23.43
C TRP A 237 -19.20 -21.82 -22.98
N SER A 238 -19.54 -20.69 -22.37
CA SER A 238 -18.56 -19.73 -21.81
C SER A 238 -17.57 -20.37 -20.84
N SER A 239 -17.98 -21.43 -20.13
CA SER A 239 -17.17 -22.18 -19.17
C SER A 239 -16.44 -23.40 -19.76
N GLU A 240 -16.65 -23.68 -21.05
CA GLU A 240 -16.12 -24.85 -21.76
C GLU A 240 -15.06 -24.46 -22.81
N TYR A 241 -14.37 -23.32 -22.63
CA TYR A 241 -13.38 -22.80 -23.60
C TYR A 241 -12.36 -23.85 -24.05
N ASP A 242 -11.69 -24.52 -23.09
CA ASP A 242 -10.67 -25.53 -23.38
C ASP A 242 -11.22 -26.74 -24.16
N ALA A 243 -12.45 -27.15 -23.82
CA ALA A 243 -13.14 -28.22 -24.53
C ALA A 243 -13.49 -27.77 -25.96
N VAL A 244 -13.82 -26.50 -26.18
CA VAL A 244 -14.12 -25.97 -27.51
C VAL A 244 -12.86 -25.84 -28.36
N ILE A 245 -11.72 -25.40 -27.85
CA ILE A 245 -10.51 -25.22 -28.66
C ILE A 245 -9.74 -26.51 -28.96
N SER A 246 -9.86 -27.53 -28.12
CA SER A 246 -9.16 -28.82 -28.26
C SER A 246 -10.15 -29.98 -28.21
N PRO A 247 -10.59 -30.55 -29.34
CA PRO A 247 -11.45 -31.72 -29.30
C PRO A 247 -10.63 -32.95 -28.90
N ASP A 248 -11.07 -33.68 -27.88
CA ASP A 248 -10.49 -34.98 -27.56
C ASP A 248 -10.67 -35.93 -28.78
N PRO A 249 -9.63 -36.65 -29.24
CA PRO A 249 -9.68 -37.39 -30.50
C PRO A 249 -10.34 -38.75 -30.27
N ALA A 250 -11.66 -38.77 -30.06
CA ALA A 250 -12.40 -39.98 -30.28
C ALA A 250 -12.40 -40.27 -31.80
N PRO A 251 -12.03 -41.49 -32.25
CA PRO A 251 -11.98 -41.78 -33.67
C PRO A 251 -13.36 -41.59 -34.31
N ALA A 252 -13.41 -40.77 -35.37
CA ALA A 252 -14.65 -40.42 -36.02
C ALA A 252 -15.43 -41.66 -36.50
N SER A 253 -16.70 -41.74 -36.15
CA SER A 253 -17.63 -42.82 -36.49
C SER A 253 -18.63 -42.35 -37.55
N ILE A 254 -18.99 -43.20 -38.51
CA ILE A 254 -19.90 -42.81 -39.60
C ILE A 254 -21.31 -42.63 -39.04
N LYS A 255 -21.93 -41.49 -39.35
CA LYS A 255 -23.31 -41.18 -38.93
C LYS A 255 -24.28 -41.27 -40.10
N TYR A 256 -23.92 -40.70 -41.25
CA TYR A 256 -24.77 -40.68 -42.44
C TYR A 256 -23.99 -41.02 -43.71
N VAL A 257 -24.69 -41.54 -44.71
CA VAL A 257 -24.19 -41.75 -46.08
C VAL A 257 -25.13 -41.02 -47.03
N LEU A 258 -24.58 -40.25 -47.95
CA LEU A 258 -25.32 -39.50 -48.96
C LEU A 258 -24.93 -40.01 -50.36
N VAL A 259 -25.88 -39.96 -51.30
CA VAL A 259 -25.68 -40.28 -52.73
C VAL A 259 -25.98 -39.03 -53.55
N THR A 260 -25.01 -38.57 -54.34
CA THR A 260 -25.13 -37.43 -55.25
C THR A 260 -24.68 -37.84 -56.67
N GLY A 261 -24.86 -36.97 -57.67
CA GLY A 261 -24.42 -37.25 -59.05
C GLY A 261 -25.30 -38.24 -59.84
N LEU A 262 -26.53 -38.52 -59.39
CA LEU A 262 -27.55 -39.20 -60.18
C LEU A 262 -28.38 -38.17 -60.96
N PRO A 263 -28.53 -38.29 -62.28
CA PRO A 263 -29.39 -37.40 -63.05
C PRO A 263 -30.86 -37.70 -62.72
N GLN A 264 -31.79 -36.77 -62.98
CA GLN A 264 -33.23 -37.05 -62.87
C GLN A 264 -33.71 -37.98 -64.01
N ILE A 265 -33.12 -37.84 -65.21
CA ILE A 265 -33.40 -38.63 -66.42
C ILE A 265 -32.08 -39.06 -67.08
N ALA A 266 -31.96 -40.31 -67.51
CA ALA A 266 -30.83 -40.86 -68.28
C ALA A 266 -31.31 -41.70 -69.48
N HIS A 267 -30.47 -41.96 -70.47
CA HIS A 267 -30.81 -42.78 -71.65
C HIS A 267 -30.06 -44.10 -71.68
N VAL A 268 -30.63 -45.11 -72.35
CA VAL A 268 -29.97 -46.41 -72.57
C VAL A 268 -28.67 -46.20 -73.35
N GLY A 269 -27.54 -46.55 -72.72
CA GLY A 269 -26.20 -46.34 -73.22
C GLY A 269 -25.38 -45.31 -72.45
N ASP A 270 -26.03 -44.44 -71.67
CA ASP A 270 -25.38 -43.37 -70.88
C ASP A 270 -24.51 -43.94 -69.77
N LEU A 271 -23.42 -43.24 -69.43
CA LEU A 271 -22.45 -43.65 -68.39
C LEU A 271 -22.55 -42.75 -67.16
N ILE A 272 -23.40 -43.08 -66.20
CA ILE A 272 -23.57 -42.30 -64.97
C ILE A 272 -22.45 -42.54 -63.95
N SER A 273 -22.12 -41.51 -63.16
CA SER A 273 -21.04 -41.54 -62.16
C SER A 273 -21.55 -41.05 -60.80
N PRO A 274 -22.41 -41.82 -60.12
CA PRO A 274 -22.88 -41.46 -58.79
C PRO A 274 -21.72 -41.36 -57.81
N SER A 275 -21.74 -40.33 -56.98
CA SER A 275 -20.79 -40.11 -55.89
C SER A 275 -21.47 -40.37 -54.56
N THR A 276 -20.73 -40.91 -53.60
CA THR A 276 -21.22 -41.11 -52.24
C THR A 276 -20.28 -40.54 -51.22
N PHE A 277 -20.85 -39.88 -50.23
CA PHE A 277 -20.12 -39.22 -49.16
C PHE A 277 -20.53 -39.79 -47.81
N ALA A 278 -19.54 -40.15 -46.98
CA ALA A 278 -19.76 -40.43 -45.58
C ALA A 278 -19.65 -39.12 -44.81
N LEU A 279 -20.68 -38.82 -44.03
CA LEU A 279 -20.62 -37.78 -43.02
C LEU A 279 -20.26 -38.44 -41.70
N TRP A 280 -19.09 -38.07 -41.18
CA TRP A 280 -18.52 -38.65 -39.98
C TRP A 280 -18.99 -37.89 -38.74
N SER A 281 -18.85 -38.50 -37.57
CA SER A 281 -19.15 -37.88 -36.30
C SER A 281 -18.21 -36.72 -35.97
N ASP A 282 -17.18 -36.49 -36.78
CA ASP A 282 -16.30 -35.32 -36.71
C ASP A 282 -16.67 -34.22 -37.73
N ALA A 283 -17.88 -34.31 -38.30
CA ALA A 283 -18.40 -33.43 -39.37
C ALA A 283 -17.52 -33.34 -40.62
N SER A 284 -16.46 -34.14 -40.73
CA SER A 284 -15.77 -34.32 -41.99
C SER A 284 -16.68 -35.06 -42.96
N SER A 285 -16.53 -34.73 -44.23
CA SER A 285 -17.13 -35.47 -45.33
C SER A 285 -16.01 -36.17 -46.08
N THR A 286 -16.13 -37.48 -46.26
CA THR A 286 -15.20 -38.25 -47.09
C THR A 286 -15.94 -38.82 -48.27
N ASP A 287 -15.36 -38.63 -49.46
CA ASP A 287 -15.78 -39.36 -50.65
C ASP A 287 -15.50 -40.86 -50.45
N ILE A 288 -16.57 -41.63 -50.29
CA ILE A 288 -16.57 -43.08 -50.12
C ILE A 288 -17.07 -43.78 -51.39
N SER A 289 -17.14 -43.09 -52.53
CA SER A 289 -17.65 -43.64 -53.80
C SER A 289 -16.95 -44.92 -54.25
N LYS A 290 -15.71 -45.13 -53.82
CA LYS A 290 -14.93 -46.34 -54.13
C LYS A 290 -15.16 -47.49 -53.14
N ASP A 291 -15.56 -47.15 -51.90
CA ASP A 291 -15.62 -48.09 -50.78
C ASP A 291 -17.05 -48.46 -50.37
N ALA A 292 -18.04 -47.70 -50.85
CA ALA A 292 -19.47 -47.99 -50.66
C ALA A 292 -19.92 -49.20 -51.51
N ILE A 293 -20.79 -50.01 -50.92
CA ILE A 293 -21.47 -51.13 -51.58
C ILE A 293 -22.74 -50.59 -52.22
N PHE A 294 -22.86 -50.76 -53.54
CA PHE A 294 -24.00 -50.30 -54.32
C PHE A 294 -24.95 -51.44 -54.68
N THR A 295 -26.24 -51.21 -54.51
CA THR A 295 -27.32 -52.11 -54.96
C THR A 295 -28.28 -51.34 -55.86
N VAL A 296 -28.57 -51.91 -57.04
CA VAL A 296 -29.39 -51.29 -58.08
C VAL A 296 -30.67 -52.11 -58.27
N THR A 297 -31.83 -51.45 -58.36
CA THR A 297 -33.12 -52.10 -58.65
C THR A 297 -33.79 -51.39 -59.83
N PRO A 298 -34.13 -52.08 -60.94
CA PRO A 298 -33.87 -53.50 -61.24
C PRO A 298 -32.37 -53.81 -61.41
N VAL A 299 -31.93 -55.01 -60.99
CA VAL A 299 -30.50 -55.42 -61.02
C VAL A 299 -29.90 -55.50 -62.44
N THR A 300 -30.73 -55.55 -63.48
CA THR A 300 -30.33 -55.59 -64.89
C THR A 300 -30.25 -54.20 -65.53
N ALA A 301 -30.77 -53.16 -64.86
CA ALA A 301 -30.94 -51.84 -65.46
C ALA A 301 -29.64 -51.05 -65.63
N LEU A 302 -28.61 -51.34 -64.82
CA LEU A 302 -27.28 -50.74 -64.91
C LEU A 302 -26.18 -51.82 -65.03
N GLU A 303 -25.17 -51.57 -65.85
CA GLU A 303 -23.96 -52.38 -65.99
C GLU A 303 -22.73 -51.54 -65.62
N LYS A 304 -21.93 -52.01 -64.64
CA LYS A 304 -20.72 -51.31 -64.25
C LYS A 304 -19.64 -51.42 -65.34
N VAL A 305 -19.24 -50.30 -65.93
CA VAL A 305 -18.18 -50.19 -66.95
C VAL A 305 -17.05 -49.34 -66.37
N GLY A 306 -16.04 -50.00 -65.82
CA GLY A 306 -14.96 -49.32 -65.08
C GLY A 306 -15.48 -48.64 -63.81
N ALA A 307 -15.22 -47.35 -63.65
CA ALA A 307 -15.68 -46.54 -62.51
C ALA A 307 -17.10 -45.96 -62.71
N ARG A 308 -17.71 -46.15 -63.89
CA ARG A 308 -19.03 -45.59 -64.25
C ARG A 308 -20.08 -46.70 -64.40
N TRP A 309 -21.35 -46.34 -64.41
CA TRP A 309 -22.47 -47.26 -64.63
C TRP A 309 -23.15 -46.97 -65.95
N LYS A 310 -23.16 -47.96 -66.84
CA LYS A 310 -23.85 -47.89 -68.12
C LYS A 310 -25.32 -48.24 -67.95
N VAL A 311 -26.22 -47.36 -68.39
CA VAL A 311 -27.66 -47.64 -68.42
C VAL A 311 -27.97 -48.64 -69.52
N LYS A 312 -28.66 -49.74 -69.18
CA LYS A 312 -28.99 -50.83 -70.14
C LYS A 312 -30.46 -50.94 -70.47
N GLU A 313 -31.33 -50.61 -69.53
CA GLU A 313 -32.77 -50.82 -69.66
C GLU A 313 -33.52 -49.55 -69.27
N PRO A 314 -34.63 -49.21 -69.95
CA PRO A 314 -35.48 -48.08 -69.58
C PRO A 314 -36.36 -48.41 -68.36
N GLY A 315 -36.76 -47.39 -67.59
CA GLY A 315 -37.61 -47.49 -66.40
C GLY A 315 -37.09 -46.70 -65.19
N VAL A 316 -37.80 -46.76 -64.05
CA VAL A 316 -37.34 -46.13 -62.80
C VAL A 316 -36.28 -47.02 -62.15
N ILE A 317 -35.10 -46.46 -61.92
CA ILE A 317 -33.93 -47.14 -61.35
C ILE A 317 -33.68 -46.60 -59.95
N THR A 318 -33.70 -47.47 -58.95
CA THR A 318 -33.30 -47.17 -57.57
C THR A 318 -31.84 -47.55 -57.35
N PHE A 319 -31.08 -46.62 -56.80
CA PHE A 319 -29.67 -46.74 -56.47
C PHE A 319 -29.49 -46.62 -54.95
N LYS A 320 -29.14 -47.73 -54.29
CA LYS A 320 -28.89 -47.80 -52.85
C LYS A 320 -27.39 -47.93 -52.58
N ALA A 321 -26.86 -47.10 -51.70
CA ALA A 321 -25.47 -47.14 -51.25
C ALA A 321 -25.39 -47.52 -49.77
N GLU A 322 -24.44 -48.38 -49.42
CA GLU A 322 -24.19 -48.85 -48.06
C GLU A 322 -22.69 -48.80 -47.74
N TYR A 323 -22.31 -48.21 -46.61
CA TYR A 323 -20.91 -48.16 -46.17
C TYR A 323 -20.81 -48.35 -44.66
N LYS A 324 -19.99 -49.33 -44.24
CA LYS A 324 -19.77 -49.75 -42.85
C LYS A 324 -21.06 -49.85 -41.99
N GLY A 325 -22.15 -50.36 -42.58
CA GLY A 325 -23.43 -50.63 -41.89
C GLY A 325 -24.46 -49.51 -41.92
N VAL A 326 -24.16 -48.36 -42.55
CA VAL A 326 -25.11 -47.24 -42.77
C VAL A 326 -25.48 -47.19 -44.25
N SER A 327 -26.77 -47.03 -44.59
CA SER A 327 -27.24 -47.06 -45.99
C SER A 327 -28.24 -45.96 -46.33
N THR A 328 -28.24 -45.54 -47.59
CA THR A 328 -29.20 -44.57 -48.18
C THR A 328 -29.62 -45.01 -49.58
N SER A 329 -30.73 -44.46 -50.11
CA SER A 329 -31.22 -44.77 -51.46
C SER A 329 -31.75 -43.55 -52.19
N SER A 330 -31.51 -43.49 -53.50
CA SER A 330 -32.01 -42.45 -54.41
C SER A 330 -32.52 -43.07 -55.72
N THR A 331 -33.34 -42.35 -56.51
CA THR A 331 -34.01 -42.89 -57.71
C THR A 331 -33.90 -41.95 -58.91
N PHE A 332 -33.81 -42.50 -60.12
CA PHE A 332 -33.88 -41.75 -61.38
C PHE A 332 -34.58 -42.53 -62.50
N THR A 333 -34.94 -41.87 -63.62
CA THR A 333 -35.67 -42.50 -64.73
C THR A 333 -34.77 -42.72 -65.96
N ALA A 334 -34.83 -43.90 -66.58
CA ALA A 334 -34.10 -44.25 -67.80
C ALA A 334 -35.01 -44.35 -69.04
N GLU A 335 -34.61 -43.78 -70.17
CA GLU A 335 -35.35 -43.73 -71.44
C GLU A 335 -34.62 -44.44 -72.59
N GLY A 336 -35.36 -45.04 -73.53
CA GLY A 336 -34.83 -45.98 -74.53
C GLY A 336 -34.67 -45.43 -75.96
N VAL A 337 -34.25 -44.18 -76.15
CA VAL A 337 -34.14 -43.53 -77.47
C VAL A 337 -32.71 -43.64 -78.02
N GLY A 338 -32.54 -43.89 -79.34
CA GLY A 338 -31.22 -44.06 -79.97
C GLY A 338 -30.54 -42.73 -80.35
N LEU A 339 -29.18 -42.68 -80.34
CA LEU A 339 -28.39 -41.48 -80.66
C LEU A 339 -28.28 -41.25 -82.19
N SER A 340 -28.52 -40.02 -82.65
CA SER A 340 -28.34 -39.61 -84.05
C SER A 340 -26.97 -38.95 -84.29
N ASN A 341 -26.66 -37.86 -83.56
CA ASN A 341 -25.37 -37.15 -83.62
C ASN A 341 -25.13 -36.36 -82.32
N ILE A 342 -23.92 -35.83 -82.11
CA ILE A 342 -23.59 -34.85 -81.08
C ILE A 342 -23.13 -33.51 -81.67
N VAL A 343 -23.39 -32.42 -80.94
CA VAL A 343 -22.94 -31.07 -81.27
C VAL A 343 -22.12 -30.53 -80.10
N LEU A 344 -20.86 -30.17 -80.38
CA LEU A 344 -19.97 -29.48 -79.43
C LEU A 344 -20.11 -27.96 -79.61
N SER A 345 -20.30 -27.24 -78.50
CA SER A 345 -20.47 -25.79 -78.44
C SER A 345 -19.86 -25.22 -77.15
N GLY A 346 -19.93 -23.90 -76.92
CA GLY A 346 -19.50 -23.30 -75.65
C GLY A 346 -17.99 -23.03 -75.49
N VAL A 347 -17.21 -23.10 -76.56
CA VAL A 347 -15.80 -22.65 -76.57
C VAL A 347 -15.70 -21.33 -77.32
N ASP A 348 -15.18 -20.29 -76.66
CA ASP A 348 -14.97 -18.98 -77.28
C ASP A 348 -13.88 -19.06 -78.37
N LYS A 349 -13.94 -18.17 -79.37
CA LYS A 349 -12.91 -18.04 -80.40
C LYS A 349 -11.67 -17.29 -79.91
N LYS A 350 -11.77 -16.55 -78.81
CA LYS A 350 -10.65 -15.90 -78.12
C LYS A 350 -10.39 -16.60 -76.80
N VAL A 351 -9.26 -17.28 -76.71
CA VAL A 351 -8.85 -18.04 -75.54
C VAL A 351 -7.40 -17.69 -75.24
N SER A 352 -7.01 -17.62 -73.98
CA SER A 352 -5.64 -17.40 -73.55
C SER A 352 -5.12 -18.58 -72.72
N VAL A 353 -3.80 -18.71 -72.62
CA VAL A 353 -3.18 -19.69 -71.71
C VAL A 353 -3.67 -19.44 -70.28
N GLY A 354 -4.05 -20.51 -69.59
CA GLY A 354 -4.61 -20.47 -68.24
C GLY A 354 -6.14 -20.47 -68.19
N ASP A 355 -6.83 -20.18 -69.31
CA ASP A 355 -8.29 -20.19 -69.35
C ASP A 355 -8.86 -21.59 -69.10
N LYS A 356 -9.90 -21.65 -68.28
CA LYS A 356 -10.71 -22.86 -68.06
C LYS A 356 -11.86 -22.86 -69.07
N LEU A 357 -11.95 -23.92 -69.87
CA LEU A 357 -12.99 -24.12 -70.86
C LEU A 357 -14.19 -24.85 -70.25
N LEU A 358 -15.39 -24.38 -70.57
CA LEU A 358 -16.68 -24.98 -70.20
C LEU A 358 -17.46 -25.40 -71.47
N PRO A 359 -16.96 -26.36 -72.26
CA PRO A 359 -17.64 -26.79 -73.47
C PRO A 359 -18.95 -27.51 -73.15
N LEU A 360 -19.97 -27.32 -73.98
CA LEU A 360 -21.26 -27.99 -73.89
C LEU A 360 -21.43 -28.95 -75.06
N VAL A 361 -21.71 -30.22 -74.77
CA VAL A 361 -22.04 -31.24 -75.77
C VAL A 361 -23.51 -31.61 -75.68
N SER A 362 -24.24 -31.40 -76.78
CA SER A 362 -25.64 -31.82 -76.91
C SER A 362 -25.76 -33.03 -77.81
N ALA A 363 -26.37 -34.09 -77.31
CA ALA A 363 -26.83 -35.23 -78.09
C ALA A 363 -28.15 -34.91 -78.78
N ILE A 364 -28.25 -35.26 -80.06
CA ILE A 364 -29.49 -35.23 -80.85
C ILE A 364 -29.92 -36.67 -81.01
N TRP A 365 -31.13 -36.99 -80.55
CA TRP A 365 -31.67 -38.34 -80.56
C TRP A 365 -32.49 -38.62 -81.83
N THR A 366 -32.78 -39.90 -82.09
CA THR A 366 -33.52 -40.35 -83.29
C THR A 366 -34.97 -39.83 -83.35
N ASP A 367 -35.53 -39.42 -82.23
CA ASP A 367 -36.86 -38.79 -82.14
C ASP A 367 -36.81 -37.26 -82.30
N SER A 368 -35.65 -36.70 -82.65
CA SER A 368 -35.37 -35.26 -82.79
C SER A 368 -35.34 -34.47 -81.49
N THR A 369 -35.41 -35.12 -80.32
CA THR A 369 -35.14 -34.46 -79.05
C THR A 369 -33.65 -34.22 -78.87
N THR A 370 -33.30 -33.25 -78.02
CA THR A 370 -31.91 -32.91 -77.71
C THR A 370 -31.68 -32.96 -76.21
N THR A 371 -30.59 -33.58 -75.78
CA THR A 371 -30.19 -33.58 -74.37
C THR A 371 -28.73 -33.22 -74.21
N GLU A 372 -28.41 -32.60 -73.09
CA GLU A 372 -27.05 -32.30 -72.68
C GLU A 372 -26.34 -33.60 -72.23
N VAL A 373 -25.11 -33.83 -72.70
CA VAL A 373 -24.33 -35.07 -72.44
C VAL A 373 -22.85 -34.79 -72.14
N THR A 374 -22.47 -33.55 -71.82
CA THR A 374 -21.08 -33.12 -71.60
C THR A 374 -20.38 -33.98 -70.55
N GLY A 375 -21.05 -34.35 -69.47
CA GLY A 375 -20.49 -35.21 -68.42
C GLY A 375 -20.14 -36.64 -68.88
N PHE A 376 -20.65 -37.06 -70.04
CA PHE A 376 -20.52 -38.41 -70.56
C PHE A 376 -19.54 -38.56 -71.73
N VAL A 377 -18.94 -37.46 -72.19
CA VAL A 377 -18.04 -37.47 -73.35
C VAL A 377 -16.59 -37.77 -72.97
N THR A 378 -15.79 -38.17 -73.96
CA THR A 378 -14.33 -38.27 -73.86
C THR A 378 -13.69 -37.18 -74.71
N TRP A 379 -12.68 -36.50 -74.16
CA TRP A 379 -12.01 -35.35 -74.78
C TRP A 379 -10.65 -35.73 -75.34
N SER A 380 -10.28 -35.11 -76.47
CA SER A 380 -8.92 -35.11 -77.00
C SER A 380 -8.59 -33.76 -77.61
N ALA A 381 -7.31 -33.36 -77.53
CA ALA A 381 -6.82 -32.09 -78.05
C ALA A 381 -5.65 -32.31 -79.02
N SER A 382 -5.50 -31.40 -79.98
CA SER A 382 -4.33 -31.32 -80.85
C SER A 382 -3.83 -29.87 -80.90
N PRO A 383 -2.58 -29.58 -80.49
CA PRO A 383 -1.57 -30.50 -79.93
C PRO A 383 -1.99 -31.18 -78.62
N ALA A 384 -1.51 -32.41 -78.38
CA ALA A 384 -1.96 -33.25 -77.26
C ALA A 384 -1.66 -32.68 -75.86
N ASN A 385 -0.70 -31.75 -75.75
CA ASN A 385 -0.30 -31.08 -74.52
C ASN A 385 -0.80 -29.63 -74.43
N ALA A 386 -1.66 -29.18 -75.36
CA ALA A 386 -2.16 -27.81 -75.36
C ALA A 386 -3.32 -27.58 -74.39
N ILE A 387 -3.99 -28.67 -73.96
CA ILE A 387 -5.06 -28.66 -72.96
C ILE A 387 -4.75 -29.75 -71.93
N THR A 388 -4.91 -29.41 -70.66
CA THR A 388 -4.80 -30.35 -69.53
C THR A 388 -6.09 -30.33 -68.71
N PHE A 389 -6.32 -31.37 -67.90
CA PHE A 389 -7.50 -31.44 -67.04
C PHE A 389 -7.11 -31.09 -65.60
N VAL A 390 -7.62 -29.96 -65.09
CA VAL A 390 -7.33 -29.44 -63.74
C VAL A 390 -8.66 -29.20 -63.03
N ASP A 391 -8.84 -29.80 -61.86
CA ASP A 391 -10.02 -29.61 -60.98
C ASP A 391 -11.37 -29.76 -61.70
N GLY A 392 -11.52 -30.80 -62.53
CA GLY A 392 -12.77 -31.05 -63.24
C GLY A 392 -12.97 -30.27 -64.54
N HIS A 393 -12.03 -29.38 -64.91
CA HIS A 393 -12.14 -28.48 -66.05
C HIS A 393 -10.99 -28.71 -67.05
N LEU A 394 -11.25 -28.42 -68.33
CA LEU A 394 -10.22 -28.37 -69.36
C LEU A 394 -9.52 -27.01 -69.31
N GLN A 395 -8.23 -26.98 -69.03
CA GLN A 395 -7.44 -25.74 -68.98
C GLN A 395 -6.47 -25.67 -70.15
N VAL A 396 -6.41 -24.51 -70.81
CA VAL A 396 -5.46 -24.25 -71.89
C VAL A 396 -4.08 -23.98 -71.31
N VAL A 397 -3.06 -24.68 -71.80
CA VAL A 397 -1.67 -24.59 -71.30
C VAL A 397 -0.65 -24.37 -72.41
N GLY A 398 -1.06 -24.43 -73.67
CA GLY A 398 -0.22 -24.13 -74.84
C GLY A 398 -0.79 -22.98 -75.66
N THR A 399 0.08 -22.23 -76.34
CA THR A 399 -0.29 -21.15 -77.27
C THR A 399 -0.44 -21.69 -78.71
N GLY A 400 -1.21 -20.98 -79.54
CA GLY A 400 -1.39 -21.26 -80.97
C GLY A 400 -2.72 -21.95 -81.31
N ASP A 401 -2.80 -22.55 -82.50
CA ASP A 401 -4.04 -23.18 -82.99
C ASP A 401 -4.29 -24.52 -82.29
N ILE A 402 -5.44 -24.66 -81.63
CA ILE A 402 -5.86 -25.84 -80.86
C ILE A 402 -7.17 -26.38 -81.41
N SER A 403 -7.23 -27.70 -81.61
CA SER A 403 -8.47 -28.43 -81.93
C SER A 403 -8.90 -29.28 -80.75
N LEU A 404 -10.13 -29.10 -80.27
CA LEU A 404 -10.76 -29.88 -79.19
C LEU A 404 -11.86 -30.78 -79.76
N THR A 405 -11.75 -32.09 -79.52
CA THR A 405 -12.67 -33.11 -80.03
C THR A 405 -13.36 -33.84 -78.87
N ALA A 406 -14.70 -33.81 -78.87
CA ALA A 406 -15.56 -34.59 -77.98
C ALA A 406 -16.03 -35.88 -78.67
N THR A 407 -16.04 -36.99 -77.94
CA THR A 407 -16.55 -38.29 -78.42
C THR A 407 -17.59 -38.85 -77.44
N TYR A 408 -18.79 -39.15 -77.93
CA TYR A 408 -19.93 -39.71 -77.15
C TYR A 408 -20.58 -40.89 -77.89
N GLN A 409 -20.65 -42.06 -77.25
CA GLN A 409 -21.19 -43.31 -77.82
C GLN A 409 -20.69 -43.63 -79.26
N GLY A 410 -19.47 -43.22 -79.61
CA GLY A 410 -18.86 -43.41 -80.93
C GLY A 410 -19.09 -42.27 -81.94
N ALA A 411 -19.99 -41.32 -81.66
CA ALA A 411 -20.12 -40.08 -82.42
C ALA A 411 -19.10 -39.04 -81.96
N THR A 412 -18.58 -38.23 -82.88
CA THR A 412 -17.54 -37.22 -82.59
C THR A 412 -17.94 -35.83 -83.07
N SER A 413 -17.60 -34.79 -82.30
CA SER A 413 -17.73 -33.39 -82.71
C SER A 413 -16.45 -32.63 -82.34
N THR A 414 -15.99 -31.72 -83.21
CA THR A 414 -14.72 -31.00 -83.06
C THR A 414 -14.91 -29.51 -83.22
N ILE A 415 -14.26 -28.73 -82.36
CA ILE A 415 -14.16 -27.27 -82.45
C ILE A 415 -12.68 -26.85 -82.49
N ALA A 416 -12.37 -25.84 -83.30
CA ALA A 416 -11.02 -25.27 -83.40
C ALA A 416 -11.03 -23.82 -82.95
N PHE A 417 -10.00 -23.42 -82.20
CA PHE A 417 -9.80 -22.07 -81.66
C PHE A 417 -8.30 -21.75 -81.57
N ASN A 418 -7.95 -20.47 -81.40
CA ASN A 418 -6.56 -20.03 -81.25
C ASN A 418 -6.33 -19.53 -79.82
N ALA A 419 -5.23 -19.95 -79.20
CA ALA A 419 -4.83 -19.58 -77.85
C ALA A 419 -3.70 -18.54 -77.83
N GLU A 420 -3.97 -17.37 -77.26
CA GLU A 420 -2.99 -16.30 -77.08
C GLU A 420 -2.21 -16.48 -75.75
N PRO A 421 -1.00 -15.89 -75.60
CA PRO A 421 -0.31 -15.84 -74.31
C PRO A 421 -1.15 -15.13 -73.24
N ALA A 422 -1.08 -15.61 -72.00
CA ALA A 422 -1.73 -14.94 -70.87
C ALA A 422 -1.13 -13.54 -70.64
N THR A 423 -1.97 -12.54 -70.41
CA THR A 423 -1.57 -11.18 -70.07
C THR A 423 -1.35 -11.04 -68.57
N LEU A 424 -0.13 -10.69 -68.16
CA LEU A 424 0.21 -10.48 -66.75
C LEU A 424 -0.54 -9.25 -66.22
N SER A 425 -1.29 -9.40 -65.14
CA SER A 425 -2.05 -8.33 -64.49
C SER A 425 -1.35 -7.80 -63.24
N GLY A 426 -0.55 -8.63 -62.56
CA GLY A 426 0.21 -8.23 -61.38
C GLY A 426 1.16 -9.31 -60.84
N LEU A 427 1.92 -8.95 -59.81
CA LEU A 427 2.71 -9.88 -59.01
C LEU A 427 2.14 -9.93 -57.58
N ARG A 428 2.28 -11.08 -56.93
CA ARG A 428 2.12 -11.24 -55.48
C ARG A 428 3.24 -12.12 -54.92
N LEU A 429 3.43 -12.12 -53.61
CA LEU A 429 4.46 -12.95 -52.94
C LEU A 429 3.80 -14.09 -52.15
N GLY A 430 4.28 -15.32 -52.34
CA GLY A 430 3.94 -16.50 -51.53
C GLY A 430 5.07 -16.87 -50.56
N PHE A 431 4.75 -17.21 -49.30
CA PHE A 431 5.74 -17.55 -48.27
C PHE A 431 5.06 -18.32 -47.11
N ASP A 432 5.81 -19.14 -46.37
CA ASP A 432 5.26 -19.98 -45.30
C ASP A 432 4.88 -19.19 -44.04
N LYS A 433 5.76 -18.28 -43.58
CA LYS A 433 5.57 -17.46 -42.38
C LYS A 433 6.20 -16.08 -42.57
N ARG A 434 5.62 -15.05 -41.94
CA ARG A 434 6.21 -13.70 -41.89
C ARG A 434 7.27 -13.56 -40.81
N GLU A 435 7.10 -14.27 -39.69
CA GLU A 435 8.10 -14.34 -38.63
C GLU A 435 9.17 -15.37 -38.98
N GLN A 436 10.43 -14.96 -38.89
CA GLN A 436 11.61 -15.74 -39.21
C GLN A 436 12.58 -15.69 -38.02
N TYR A 437 13.36 -16.74 -37.81
CA TYR A 437 14.34 -16.74 -36.73
C TYR A 437 15.70 -16.26 -37.22
N LEU A 438 16.39 -15.49 -36.38
CA LEU A 438 17.76 -15.07 -36.63
C LEU A 438 18.63 -16.29 -36.97
N GLN A 439 19.41 -16.18 -38.06
CA GLN A 439 20.26 -17.19 -38.69
C GLN A 439 19.56 -18.25 -39.58
N ASP A 440 18.24 -18.29 -39.63
CA ASP A 440 17.53 -19.21 -40.53
C ASP A 440 17.56 -18.72 -41.99
N GLN A 441 17.34 -19.66 -42.92
CA GLN A 441 17.14 -19.41 -44.34
C GLN A 441 15.72 -19.80 -44.74
N PHE A 442 15.05 -19.00 -45.55
CA PHE A 442 13.68 -19.24 -46.01
C PHE A 442 13.48 -18.79 -47.45
N LYS A 443 12.42 -19.29 -48.11
CA LYS A 443 12.09 -18.98 -49.51
C LYS A 443 10.78 -18.19 -49.60
N VAL A 444 10.78 -17.19 -50.46
CA VAL A 444 9.63 -16.39 -50.90
C VAL A 444 9.45 -16.64 -52.40
N VAL A 445 8.22 -16.85 -52.83
CA VAL A 445 7.83 -17.16 -54.21
C VAL A 445 7.22 -15.92 -54.86
N ALA A 446 7.70 -15.50 -56.02
CA ALA A 446 7.08 -14.41 -56.79
C ALA A 446 6.05 -14.99 -57.76
N GLU A 447 4.78 -14.82 -57.46
CA GLU A 447 3.67 -15.36 -58.24
C GLU A 447 3.09 -14.27 -59.15
N GLY A 448 3.18 -14.47 -60.47
CA GLY A 448 2.54 -13.62 -61.46
C GLY A 448 1.09 -14.00 -61.67
N VAL A 449 0.19 -13.07 -61.38
CA VAL A 449 -1.24 -13.19 -61.58
C VAL A 449 -1.57 -12.58 -62.95
N HIS A 450 -2.30 -13.33 -63.78
CA HIS A 450 -2.71 -12.90 -65.11
C HIS A 450 -4.17 -12.41 -65.09
N GLU A 451 -4.62 -11.68 -66.12
CA GLU A 451 -5.98 -11.10 -66.18
C GLU A 451 -7.09 -12.15 -66.05
N ASN A 452 -6.82 -13.38 -66.48
CA ASN A 452 -7.72 -14.52 -66.37
C ASN A 452 -7.60 -15.30 -65.04
N GLY A 453 -6.84 -14.79 -64.08
CA GLY A 453 -6.60 -15.43 -62.78
C GLY A 453 -5.58 -16.56 -62.79
N TYR A 454 -4.92 -16.83 -63.93
CA TYR A 454 -3.85 -17.81 -64.02
C TYR A 454 -2.60 -17.35 -63.26
N VAL A 455 -1.97 -18.25 -62.51
CA VAL A 455 -0.79 -17.95 -61.68
C VAL A 455 0.44 -18.71 -62.16
N VAL A 456 1.56 -18.01 -62.29
CA VAL A 456 2.85 -18.56 -62.70
C VAL A 456 3.95 -18.16 -61.71
N ASP A 457 4.84 -19.09 -61.36
CA ASP A 457 6.01 -18.81 -60.52
C ASP A 457 7.12 -18.13 -61.35
N PHE A 458 7.45 -16.89 -61.00
CA PHE A 458 8.52 -16.09 -61.60
C PHE A 458 9.72 -15.90 -60.66
N SER A 459 9.85 -16.69 -59.60
CA SER A 459 10.89 -16.49 -58.57
C SER A 459 12.31 -16.48 -59.11
N GLU A 460 12.60 -17.30 -60.13
CA GLU A 460 13.92 -17.34 -60.79
C GLU A 460 14.15 -16.17 -61.76
N ASN A 461 13.08 -15.53 -62.22
CA ASN A 461 13.14 -14.46 -63.22
C ASN A 461 12.94 -13.06 -62.62
N ALA A 462 12.39 -12.98 -61.40
CA ALA A 462 12.16 -11.74 -60.69
C ALA A 462 13.45 -11.19 -60.06
N GLU A 463 13.57 -9.87 -60.04
CA GLU A 463 14.59 -9.15 -59.28
C GLU A 463 14.12 -8.98 -57.82
N TRP A 464 14.94 -9.42 -56.88
CA TRP A 464 14.62 -9.42 -55.44
C TRP A 464 15.43 -8.36 -54.70
N VAL A 465 14.75 -7.50 -53.94
CA VAL A 465 15.36 -6.46 -53.11
C VAL A 465 14.83 -6.56 -51.68
N SER A 466 15.70 -6.35 -50.69
CA SER A 466 15.33 -6.18 -49.29
C SER A 466 15.51 -4.71 -48.89
N SER A 467 14.55 -4.13 -48.18
CA SER A 467 14.65 -2.77 -47.65
C SER A 467 15.76 -2.63 -46.59
N ASN A 468 16.15 -3.74 -45.95
CA ASN A 468 17.28 -3.78 -45.02
C ASN A 468 18.04 -5.12 -45.10
N PRO A 469 19.09 -5.20 -45.95
CA PRO A 469 19.93 -6.40 -46.09
C PRO A 469 20.68 -6.83 -44.83
N ALA A 470 20.82 -5.96 -43.82
CA ALA A 470 21.44 -6.32 -42.55
C ALA A 470 20.49 -7.15 -41.64
N ILE A 471 19.17 -7.04 -41.85
CA ILE A 471 18.14 -7.85 -41.17
C ILE A 471 17.82 -9.07 -42.02
N LEU A 472 17.50 -8.88 -43.31
CA LEU A 472 17.16 -9.94 -44.27
C LEU A 472 17.98 -9.79 -45.54
N GLU A 473 18.96 -10.68 -45.72
CA GLU A 473 19.82 -10.68 -46.90
C GLU A 473 19.21 -11.52 -48.03
N PRO A 474 19.02 -10.96 -49.24
CA PRO A 474 18.64 -11.74 -50.41
C PRO A 474 19.79 -12.64 -50.87
N ALA A 475 19.53 -13.95 -50.98
CA ALA A 475 20.44 -14.96 -51.50
C ALA A 475 20.15 -15.36 -52.96
N GLY A 476 19.12 -14.79 -53.58
CA GLY A 476 18.72 -15.01 -54.98
C GLY A 476 17.57 -16.01 -55.15
N SER A 477 16.87 -15.95 -56.28
CA SER A 477 15.71 -16.80 -56.63
C SER A 477 14.66 -16.93 -55.51
N GLY A 478 14.41 -15.82 -54.81
CA GLY A 478 13.46 -15.77 -53.70
C GLY A 478 13.97 -16.31 -52.36
N VAL A 479 15.23 -16.71 -52.24
CA VAL A 479 15.81 -17.18 -50.96
C VAL A 479 16.36 -16.00 -50.15
N PHE A 480 16.09 -15.98 -48.84
CA PHE A 480 16.56 -14.97 -47.89
C PHE A 480 17.22 -15.59 -46.66
N VAL A 481 18.22 -14.90 -46.11
CA VAL A 481 18.93 -15.26 -44.88
C VAL A 481 18.69 -14.20 -43.81
N ALA A 482 18.22 -14.61 -42.63
CA ALA A 482 18.00 -13.72 -41.50
C ALA A 482 19.31 -13.40 -40.75
N LYS A 483 19.79 -12.16 -40.86
CA LYS A 483 21.08 -11.71 -40.29
C LYS A 483 20.95 -10.81 -39.07
N GLY A 484 19.79 -10.19 -38.85
CA GLY A 484 19.56 -9.30 -37.71
C GLY A 484 18.10 -9.32 -37.29
N VAL A 485 17.83 -9.08 -36.00
CA VAL A 485 16.47 -8.96 -35.43
C VAL A 485 15.85 -7.63 -35.86
N GLY A 486 14.56 -7.64 -36.20
CA GLY A 486 13.80 -6.48 -36.67
C GLY A 486 12.99 -6.79 -37.92
N SER A 487 12.35 -5.78 -38.52
CA SER A 487 11.56 -5.94 -39.74
C SER A 487 12.33 -5.51 -40.99
N ALA A 488 12.10 -6.22 -42.09
CA ALA A 488 12.56 -5.83 -43.42
C ALA A 488 11.53 -6.21 -44.48
N THR A 489 11.35 -5.32 -45.46
CA THR A 489 10.43 -5.49 -46.58
C THR A 489 11.17 -6.09 -47.76
N VAL A 490 10.70 -7.25 -48.21
CA VAL A 490 11.16 -7.91 -49.43
C VAL A 490 10.27 -7.49 -50.59
N THR A 491 10.89 -7.09 -51.70
CA THR A 491 10.21 -6.69 -52.93
C THR A 491 10.70 -7.55 -54.09
N ALA A 492 9.79 -8.18 -54.83
CA ALA A 492 10.07 -8.82 -56.11
C ALA A 492 9.57 -7.94 -57.25
N THR A 493 10.38 -7.79 -58.30
CA THR A 493 10.03 -7.03 -59.52
C THR A 493 10.22 -7.90 -60.76
N TYR A 494 9.21 -7.97 -61.62
CA TYR A 494 9.25 -8.71 -62.89
C TYR A 494 8.45 -7.97 -63.96
N GLU A 495 9.05 -7.75 -65.13
CA GLU A 495 8.47 -7.04 -66.29
C GLU A 495 7.74 -5.70 -65.95
N GLY A 496 8.24 -4.98 -64.94
CA GLY A 496 7.68 -3.68 -64.50
C GLY A 496 6.57 -3.77 -63.44
N TYR A 497 6.13 -4.98 -63.08
CA TYR A 497 5.25 -5.22 -61.94
C TYR A 497 6.10 -5.46 -60.68
N SER A 498 5.60 -5.04 -59.52
CA SER A 498 6.28 -5.22 -58.23
C SER A 498 5.32 -5.69 -57.14
N ALA A 499 5.79 -6.60 -56.29
CA ALA A 499 5.09 -7.03 -55.08
C ALA A 499 6.02 -6.93 -53.88
N SER A 500 5.51 -6.45 -52.75
CA SER A 500 6.29 -6.24 -51.53
C SER A 500 5.63 -6.89 -50.32
N GLN A 501 6.44 -7.44 -49.42
CA GLN A 501 5.99 -8.02 -48.16
C GLN A 501 7.00 -7.72 -47.05
N GLU A 502 6.51 -7.28 -45.89
CA GLU A 502 7.32 -7.17 -44.68
C GLU A 502 7.44 -8.52 -43.95
N PHE A 503 8.66 -8.84 -43.53
CA PHE A 503 9.02 -9.99 -42.70
C PHE A 503 9.64 -9.50 -41.39
N SER A 504 9.33 -10.19 -40.30
CA SER A 504 9.89 -9.90 -38.96
C SER A 504 10.89 -10.99 -38.61
N VAL A 505 12.12 -10.61 -38.29
CA VAL A 505 13.13 -11.52 -37.76
C VAL A 505 13.17 -11.37 -36.26
N VAL A 506 12.96 -12.47 -35.54
CA VAL A 506 13.03 -12.54 -34.08
C VAL A 506 14.17 -13.44 -33.61
N ALA A 507 14.65 -13.20 -32.41
CA ALA A 507 15.66 -14.08 -31.80
C ALA A 507 15.02 -15.40 -31.35
N LYS A 508 15.78 -16.48 -31.46
CA LYS A 508 15.36 -17.83 -31.06
C LYS A 508 15.73 -18.10 -29.61
N LEU A 509 14.80 -18.61 -28.82
CA LEU A 509 15.08 -19.06 -27.44
C LEU A 509 16.05 -20.26 -27.47
N THR A 510 17.14 -20.16 -26.72
CA THR A 510 18.21 -21.15 -26.61
C THR A 510 18.35 -21.75 -25.22
N GLY A 511 17.88 -21.05 -24.18
CA GLY A 511 17.93 -21.50 -22.80
C GLY A 511 16.97 -20.71 -21.92
N ILE A 512 16.86 -21.16 -20.67
CA ILE A 512 16.18 -20.44 -19.61
C ILE A 512 17.09 -20.38 -18.38
N SER A 513 17.01 -19.28 -17.64
CA SER A 513 17.63 -19.13 -16.34
C SER A 513 16.62 -18.61 -15.33
N LEU A 514 16.76 -19.05 -14.08
CA LEU A 514 15.86 -18.67 -13.00
C LEU A 514 16.53 -17.59 -12.15
N ASN A 515 15.81 -16.51 -11.87
CA ASN A 515 16.23 -15.54 -10.88
C ASN A 515 15.52 -15.84 -9.55
N LEU A 516 16.31 -16.31 -8.57
CA LEU A 516 15.87 -16.50 -7.20
C LEU A 516 16.80 -15.68 -6.29
N PRO A 517 16.33 -14.54 -5.75
CA PRO A 517 17.18 -13.68 -4.93
C PRO A 517 17.65 -14.37 -3.65
N ASN A 518 16.87 -15.30 -3.09
CA ASN A 518 17.21 -16.08 -1.89
C ASN A 518 16.70 -17.53 -1.99
N SER A 519 17.52 -18.51 -1.61
CA SER A 519 17.13 -19.93 -1.57
C SER A 519 16.24 -20.31 -0.37
N SER A 520 15.72 -19.33 0.37
CA SER A 520 14.89 -19.56 1.55
C SER A 520 13.70 -18.61 1.63
N VAL A 521 12.56 -19.11 2.12
CA VAL A 521 11.31 -18.39 2.31
C VAL A 521 10.86 -18.56 3.76
N SER A 522 10.49 -17.49 4.45
CA SER A 522 9.93 -17.62 5.80
C SER A 522 8.52 -18.22 5.72
N LYS A 523 8.11 -19.00 6.72
CA LYS A 523 6.74 -19.51 6.84
C LYS A 523 5.71 -18.36 6.72
N ASN A 524 4.68 -18.59 5.90
CA ASN A 524 3.63 -17.64 5.52
C ASN A 524 4.11 -16.39 4.75
N GLN A 525 5.33 -16.40 4.22
CA GLN A 525 5.77 -15.42 3.22
C GLN A 525 5.76 -15.99 1.84
N SER A 526 5.68 -15.07 0.88
CA SER A 526 5.78 -15.36 -0.54
C SER A 526 7.02 -14.70 -1.14
N VAL A 527 7.72 -15.42 -2.02
CA VAL A 527 8.79 -14.88 -2.85
C VAL A 527 8.39 -15.01 -4.31
N GLN A 528 8.61 -13.95 -5.07
CA GLN A 528 8.36 -13.97 -6.51
C GLN A 528 9.56 -14.59 -7.22
N LEU A 529 9.35 -15.71 -7.91
CA LEU A 529 10.32 -16.27 -8.83
C LEU A 529 10.10 -15.67 -10.21
N THR A 530 11.19 -15.31 -10.89
CA THR A 530 11.11 -14.87 -12.28
C THR A 530 11.99 -15.76 -13.15
N LEU A 531 11.45 -16.14 -14.32
CA LEU A 531 12.17 -16.91 -15.31
C LEU A 531 12.66 -15.97 -16.41
N ASN A 532 13.92 -16.10 -16.81
CA ASN A 532 14.51 -15.38 -17.92
C ASN A 532 14.71 -16.32 -19.10
N GLY A 533 14.41 -15.85 -20.31
CA GLY A 533 14.75 -16.51 -21.55
C GLY A 533 16.10 -16.02 -22.07
N GLU A 534 16.92 -16.95 -22.54
CA GLU A 534 18.22 -16.69 -23.16
C GLU A 534 18.13 -16.95 -24.66
N TYR A 535 18.45 -15.95 -25.47
CA TYR A 535 18.20 -15.98 -26.91
C TYR A 535 19.51 -16.10 -27.72
N ASN A 536 19.41 -16.61 -28.95
CA ASN A 536 20.56 -16.87 -29.83
C ASN A 536 21.27 -15.59 -30.33
N ASP A 537 20.68 -14.41 -30.13
CA ASP A 537 21.31 -13.11 -30.36
C ASP A 537 22.16 -12.65 -29.16
N GLY A 538 22.17 -13.41 -28.06
CA GLY A 538 22.86 -13.11 -26.81
C GLY A 538 22.04 -12.27 -25.83
N SER A 539 20.80 -11.88 -26.16
CA SER A 539 19.92 -11.15 -25.25
C SER A 539 19.33 -12.06 -24.17
N VAL A 540 19.01 -11.45 -23.03
CA VAL A 540 18.30 -12.09 -21.92
C VAL A 540 17.07 -11.24 -21.61
N SER A 541 15.89 -11.85 -21.62
CA SER A 541 14.63 -11.15 -21.34
C SER A 541 13.77 -11.93 -20.35
N GLN A 542 13.09 -11.22 -19.45
CA GLN A 542 12.21 -11.85 -18.48
C GLN A 542 10.95 -12.41 -19.18
N ILE A 543 10.59 -13.64 -18.84
CA ILE A 543 9.37 -14.30 -19.27
C ILE A 543 8.28 -14.01 -18.24
N VAL A 544 7.24 -13.30 -18.65
CA VAL A 544 6.16 -12.86 -17.76
C VAL A 544 4.92 -13.76 -17.80
N GLU A 545 4.77 -14.59 -18.83
CA GLU A 545 3.60 -15.44 -19.05
C GLU A 545 3.97 -16.79 -19.69
N GLY A 546 3.16 -17.83 -19.43
CA GLY A 546 3.30 -19.16 -20.05
C GLY A 546 4.32 -20.10 -19.38
N VAL A 547 4.80 -19.77 -18.19
CA VAL A 547 5.69 -20.65 -17.39
C VAL A 547 4.83 -21.61 -16.56
N ALA A 548 5.08 -22.91 -16.68
CA ALA A 548 4.47 -23.93 -15.82
C ALA A 548 5.34 -24.13 -14.57
N TRP A 549 4.83 -23.67 -13.42
CA TRP A 549 5.47 -23.83 -12.12
C TRP A 549 4.92 -25.04 -11.37
N THR A 550 5.81 -25.80 -10.74
CA THR A 550 5.43 -26.92 -9.86
C THR A 550 6.35 -26.98 -8.64
N THR A 551 5.89 -27.64 -7.57
CA THR A 551 6.62 -27.81 -6.31
C THR A 551 6.62 -29.29 -5.93
N SER A 552 7.75 -29.82 -5.47
CA SER A 552 7.86 -31.23 -5.07
C SER A 552 7.15 -31.55 -3.77
N ALA A 553 6.93 -30.55 -2.90
CA ALA A 553 6.30 -30.69 -1.59
C ALA A 553 5.30 -29.55 -1.33
N PRO A 554 4.05 -29.65 -1.86
CA PRO A 554 3.02 -28.62 -1.67
C PRO A 554 2.68 -28.33 -0.20
N ASP A 555 2.81 -29.33 0.69
CA ASP A 555 2.56 -29.15 2.13
C ASP A 555 3.65 -28.31 2.84
N VAL A 556 4.82 -28.16 2.20
CA VAL A 556 5.95 -27.35 2.70
C VAL A 556 5.93 -25.98 2.03
N LEU A 557 5.78 -25.93 0.71
CA LEU A 557 5.81 -24.71 -0.09
C LEU A 557 4.88 -24.84 -1.30
N THR A 558 3.93 -23.91 -1.45
CA THR A 558 3.10 -23.77 -2.64
C THR A 558 3.73 -22.80 -3.63
N ILE A 559 3.37 -22.89 -4.90
CA ILE A 559 3.72 -21.92 -5.93
C ILE A 559 2.52 -21.75 -6.85
N ASP A 560 2.18 -20.51 -7.21
CA ASP A 560 1.10 -20.22 -8.17
C ASP A 560 1.58 -20.15 -9.62
N GLU A 561 0.64 -19.94 -10.53
CA GLU A 561 0.90 -19.87 -11.98
C GLU A 561 1.76 -18.66 -12.37
N GLN A 562 1.81 -17.63 -11.52
CA GLN A 562 2.63 -16.44 -11.71
C GLN A 562 4.03 -16.60 -11.13
N GLY A 563 4.34 -17.74 -10.49
CA GLY A 563 5.65 -18.00 -9.89
C GLY A 563 5.80 -17.45 -8.47
N LEU A 564 4.70 -17.15 -7.78
CA LEU A 564 4.71 -16.70 -6.39
C LEU A 564 4.78 -17.91 -5.44
N ALA A 565 5.98 -18.19 -4.93
CA ALA A 565 6.21 -19.30 -4.02
C ALA A 565 5.92 -18.90 -2.57
N THR A 566 5.01 -19.61 -1.88
CA THR A 566 4.59 -19.33 -0.50
C THR A 566 4.97 -20.47 0.45
N GLY A 567 5.71 -20.16 1.53
CA GLY A 567 6.08 -21.15 2.54
C GLY A 567 4.92 -21.49 3.48
N ILE A 568 4.68 -22.79 3.74
CA ILE A 568 3.59 -23.28 4.61
C ILE A 568 4.14 -23.90 5.90
N VAL A 569 5.09 -24.82 5.79
CA VAL A 569 5.71 -25.52 6.93
C VAL A 569 7.21 -25.53 6.76
N GLU A 570 7.96 -25.48 7.86
CA GLU A 570 9.42 -25.59 7.83
C GLU A 570 9.87 -26.89 7.16
N GLY A 571 10.83 -26.77 6.25
CA GLY A 571 11.28 -27.89 5.43
C GLY A 571 11.92 -27.43 4.11
N THR A 572 12.13 -28.35 3.19
CA THR A 572 12.70 -28.07 1.86
C THR A 572 11.77 -28.54 0.76
N SER A 573 11.60 -27.75 -0.29
CA SER A 573 10.90 -28.13 -1.52
C SER A 573 11.75 -27.80 -2.75
N VAL A 574 11.56 -28.54 -3.85
CA VAL A 574 12.13 -28.23 -5.16
C VAL A 574 11.05 -27.60 -6.01
N VAL A 575 11.30 -26.39 -6.49
CA VAL A 575 10.47 -25.68 -7.45
C VAL A 575 10.98 -25.97 -8.85
N THR A 576 10.09 -26.38 -9.75
CA THR A 576 10.40 -26.68 -11.14
C THR A 576 9.64 -25.71 -12.05
N ALA A 577 10.38 -24.98 -12.89
CA ALA A 577 9.85 -24.08 -13.91
C ALA A 577 10.01 -24.72 -15.29
N THR A 578 8.92 -24.79 -16.05
CA THR A 578 8.96 -25.29 -17.43
C THR A 578 8.41 -24.25 -18.40
N TYR A 579 9.17 -23.90 -19.44
CA TYR A 579 8.77 -22.95 -20.47
C TYR A 579 9.23 -23.41 -21.85
N LYS A 580 8.30 -23.53 -22.81
CA LYS A 580 8.55 -23.95 -24.20
C LYS A 580 9.48 -25.17 -24.34
N GLY A 581 9.34 -26.15 -23.44
CA GLY A 581 10.10 -27.40 -23.43
C GLY A 581 11.45 -27.35 -22.69
N PHE A 582 11.85 -26.20 -22.16
CA PHE A 582 12.98 -26.09 -21.24
C PHE A 582 12.51 -26.25 -19.79
N THR A 583 13.29 -26.95 -18.97
CA THR A 583 12.98 -27.20 -17.55
C THR A 583 14.17 -26.81 -16.67
N LEU A 584 13.88 -26.14 -15.56
CA LEU A 584 14.86 -25.73 -14.56
C LEU A 584 14.33 -26.04 -13.15
N GLU A 585 15.18 -26.61 -12.30
CA GLU A 585 14.83 -26.98 -10.93
C GLU A 585 15.65 -26.17 -9.93
N GLN A 586 15.01 -25.73 -8.85
CA GLN A 586 15.64 -24.96 -7.79
C GLN A 586 15.13 -25.37 -6.42
N THR A 587 16.03 -25.65 -5.49
CA THR A 587 15.68 -25.95 -4.10
C THR A 587 15.37 -24.66 -3.34
N VAL A 588 14.25 -24.67 -2.62
CA VAL A 588 13.79 -23.59 -1.72
C VAL A 588 13.57 -24.17 -0.32
N THR A 589 14.17 -23.54 0.68
CA THR A 589 14.04 -23.93 2.09
C THR A 589 13.05 -23.02 2.81
N VAL A 590 11.99 -23.59 3.38
CA VAL A 590 11.08 -22.86 4.26
C VAL A 590 11.63 -22.84 5.67
N THR A 591 11.86 -21.65 6.21
CA THR A 591 12.39 -21.43 7.56
C THR A 591 11.34 -20.80 8.47
N GLN A 592 11.56 -20.88 9.78
CA GLN A 592 10.76 -20.12 10.73
C GLN A 592 10.90 -18.61 10.44
N ALA A 593 9.81 -17.86 10.57
CA ALA A 593 9.84 -16.40 10.47
C ALA A 593 10.46 -15.82 11.74
N MET A 594 11.58 -15.11 11.65
CA MET A 594 12.29 -14.53 12.80
C MET A 594 11.66 -13.21 13.25
N ILE A 595 11.79 -12.82 14.52
CA ILE A 595 11.45 -11.45 14.97
C ILE A 595 12.39 -10.44 14.29
N VAL A 596 11.84 -9.43 13.61
CA VAL A 596 12.62 -8.35 12.94
C VAL A 596 12.48 -7.00 13.61
N SER A 597 11.42 -6.80 14.40
CA SER A 597 11.27 -5.60 15.23
C SER A 597 10.37 -5.89 16.42
N SER A 598 10.61 -5.20 17.53
CA SER A 598 9.77 -5.27 18.72
C SER A 598 9.50 -3.87 19.30
N VAL A 599 8.36 -3.73 19.97
CA VAL A 599 8.03 -2.57 20.81
C VAL A 599 7.51 -3.12 22.15
N PRO A 600 8.21 -2.92 23.28
CA PRO A 600 9.52 -2.27 23.42
C PRO A 600 10.65 -2.98 22.64
N GLU A 601 11.75 -2.27 22.38
CA GLU A 601 12.93 -2.81 21.70
C GLU A 601 13.64 -3.86 22.59
N PHE A 602 14.20 -4.91 21.98
CA PHE A 602 15.04 -5.89 22.68
C PHE A 602 16.41 -5.98 22.01
N VAL A 603 17.47 -5.87 22.80
CA VAL A 603 18.87 -6.00 22.36
C VAL A 603 19.57 -7.00 23.27
N ASP A 604 20.19 -8.03 22.69
CA ASP A 604 20.86 -9.12 23.42
C ASP A 604 20.00 -9.74 24.54
N GLY A 605 18.71 -9.95 24.26
CA GLY A 605 17.74 -10.49 25.22
C GLY A 605 17.26 -9.52 26.30
N LYS A 606 17.75 -8.27 26.33
CA LYS A 606 17.32 -7.25 27.29
C LYS A 606 16.29 -6.32 26.67
N MET A 607 15.20 -6.07 27.39
CA MET A 607 14.25 -5.02 27.01
C MET A 607 14.91 -3.65 27.18
N ILE A 608 14.86 -2.81 26.16
CA ILE A 608 15.46 -1.49 26.15
C ILE A 608 14.40 -0.44 26.43
N LEU A 609 14.68 0.40 27.43
CA LEU A 609 13.97 1.64 27.70
C LEU A 609 14.96 2.79 27.63
N ASN A 610 14.51 3.98 27.25
CA ASN A 610 15.31 5.19 27.41
C ASN A 610 14.84 5.94 28.66
N GLU A 611 15.73 6.62 29.37
CA GLU A 611 15.33 7.56 30.41
C GLU A 611 14.33 8.60 29.87
N GLY A 612 13.21 8.78 30.56
CA GLY A 612 12.08 9.63 30.16
C GLY A 612 11.09 8.97 29.18
N SER A 613 11.39 7.77 28.67
CA SER A 613 10.47 7.05 27.78
C SER A 613 9.17 6.65 28.50
N LYS A 614 8.06 6.70 27.76
CA LYS A 614 6.71 6.32 28.21
C LYS A 614 6.17 5.30 27.22
N LEU A 615 6.10 4.03 27.61
CA LEU A 615 5.63 2.95 26.77
C LEU A 615 4.35 2.34 27.37
N PRO A 616 3.30 2.05 26.57
CA PRO A 616 2.12 1.38 27.09
C PRO A 616 2.40 -0.04 27.56
N TYR A 617 1.51 -0.62 28.38
CA TYR A 617 1.49 -2.04 28.76
C TYR A 617 1.17 -2.99 27.59
N THR A 618 1.98 -2.90 26.54
CA THR A 618 1.82 -3.66 25.31
C THR A 618 3.19 -4.13 24.82
N PHE A 619 3.27 -5.42 24.49
CA PHE A 619 4.36 -5.98 23.71
C PHE A 619 3.89 -6.24 22.29
N LYS A 620 4.59 -5.67 21.31
CA LYS A 620 4.33 -5.84 19.89
C LYS A 620 5.57 -6.42 19.22
N PHE A 621 5.43 -7.55 18.56
CA PHE A 621 6.51 -8.20 17.82
C PHE A 621 6.11 -8.35 16.37
N THR A 622 6.94 -7.84 15.47
CA THR A 622 6.78 -8.02 14.02
C THR A 622 7.76 -9.11 13.59
N ARG A 623 7.24 -10.17 12.99
CA ARG A 623 8.04 -11.22 12.36
C ARG A 623 8.49 -10.79 10.96
N SER A 624 9.53 -11.43 10.42
CA SER A 624 10.02 -11.23 9.05
C SER A 624 8.95 -11.41 7.99
N ASN A 625 7.86 -12.13 8.33
CA ASN A 625 6.71 -12.31 7.47
C ASN A 625 5.67 -11.17 7.51
N GLY A 626 5.89 -10.12 8.30
CA GLY A 626 4.97 -9.02 8.51
C GLY A 626 3.83 -9.32 9.49
N VAL A 627 3.74 -10.55 10.01
CA VAL A 627 2.78 -10.90 11.06
C VAL A 627 3.16 -10.15 12.33
N VAL A 628 2.18 -9.45 12.90
CA VAL A 628 2.30 -8.69 14.13
C VAL A 628 1.62 -9.48 15.24
N HIS A 629 2.38 -9.87 16.25
CA HIS A 629 1.86 -10.39 17.50
C HIS A 629 1.79 -9.24 18.51
N GLU A 630 0.59 -8.93 18.99
CA GLU A 630 0.37 -7.87 19.96
C GLU A 630 -0.24 -8.46 21.23
N PHE A 631 0.40 -8.21 22.36
CA PHE A 631 -0.03 -8.66 23.68
C PHE A 631 -0.17 -7.44 24.57
N SER A 632 -1.39 -7.16 25.04
CA SER A 632 -1.65 -6.08 25.99
C SER A 632 -2.23 -6.62 27.30
N ALA A 633 -2.18 -5.78 28.34
CA ALA A 633 -2.82 -6.08 29.62
C ALA A 633 -4.33 -6.36 29.51
N THR A 634 -5.03 -5.70 28.57
CA THR A 634 -6.49 -5.79 28.41
C THR A 634 -6.98 -6.95 27.55
N SER A 635 -6.20 -7.39 26.55
CA SER A 635 -6.62 -8.45 25.60
C SER A 635 -5.89 -9.78 25.79
N GLY A 636 -4.75 -9.79 26.48
CA GLY A 636 -3.82 -10.94 26.51
C GLY A 636 -3.66 -11.65 27.86
N GLY A 637 -4.37 -11.21 28.91
CA GLY A 637 -4.22 -11.79 30.26
C GLY A 637 -2.88 -11.50 30.93
N LEU A 638 -2.11 -10.53 30.40
CA LEU A 638 -0.87 -10.07 30.99
C LEU A 638 -1.14 -9.21 32.20
N ASP A 639 -0.52 -9.57 33.33
CA ASP A 639 -0.62 -8.80 34.56
C ASP A 639 0.72 -8.14 34.88
N PHE A 640 0.80 -6.84 34.55
CA PHE A 640 1.90 -5.96 34.91
C PHE A 640 1.80 -5.48 36.36
N GLU A 641 0.59 -5.40 36.92
CA GLU A 641 0.31 -4.69 38.16
C GLU A 641 0.65 -5.50 39.41
N SER A 642 0.59 -6.82 39.32
CA SER A 642 0.90 -7.75 40.43
C SER A 642 2.37 -7.74 40.84
N TYR A 643 3.29 -7.51 39.90
CA TYR A 643 4.74 -7.56 40.19
C TYR A 643 5.50 -6.34 39.67
N GLY A 644 5.31 -5.98 38.40
CA GLY A 644 5.92 -4.82 37.78
C GLY A 644 7.44 -4.75 37.92
N PHE A 645 7.97 -3.52 37.89
CA PHE A 645 9.37 -3.25 38.28
C PHE A 645 9.51 -3.38 39.79
N ARG A 646 10.44 -4.22 40.24
CA ARG A 646 10.67 -4.45 41.67
C ARG A 646 11.95 -3.73 42.13
N GLU A 647 11.80 -2.78 43.06
CA GLU A 647 12.77 -2.23 44.05
C GLU A 647 14.27 -2.09 43.70
N GLU A 648 14.69 -2.14 42.44
CA GLU A 648 16.07 -1.85 42.04
C GLU A 648 16.23 -0.34 41.92
N VAL A 649 16.52 0.29 43.06
CA VAL A 649 17.07 1.63 43.09
C VAL A 649 18.53 1.59 42.68
N ASP A 650 18.99 2.63 41.99
CA ASP A 650 20.40 2.82 41.70
C ASP A 650 21.20 3.10 42.98
N ALA A 651 22.53 3.30 42.85
CA ALA A 651 23.40 3.65 43.97
C ALA A 651 23.00 4.93 44.73
N SER A 652 22.26 5.84 44.09
CA SER A 652 21.74 7.06 44.72
C SER A 652 20.38 6.87 45.40
N GLY A 653 19.74 5.71 45.24
CA GLY A 653 18.43 5.42 45.83
C GLY A 653 17.24 5.88 44.97
N LEU A 654 17.44 6.13 43.66
CA LEU A 654 16.37 6.43 42.71
C LEU A 654 15.99 5.18 41.91
N GLN A 655 14.72 5.02 41.59
CA GLN A 655 14.25 3.87 40.81
C GLN A 655 14.81 3.89 39.38
N VAL A 656 15.25 2.74 38.86
CA VAL A 656 15.71 2.57 37.48
C VAL A 656 14.54 2.65 36.49
N ALA A 657 13.42 1.99 36.79
CA ALA A 657 12.20 2.05 36.01
C ALA A 657 10.97 1.94 36.91
N ASN A 658 9.81 2.41 36.44
CA ASN A 658 8.56 2.33 37.21
C ASN A 658 7.34 2.12 36.30
N LEU A 659 6.25 1.67 36.90
CA LEU A 659 4.93 1.50 36.31
C LEU A 659 4.00 2.63 36.76
N ASP A 660 3.45 3.36 35.80
CA ASP A 660 2.37 4.31 35.99
C ASP A 660 1.03 3.55 35.84
N LYS A 661 0.55 3.01 36.96
CA LYS A 661 -0.63 2.14 37.00
C LYS A 661 -1.92 2.84 36.58
N ASP A 662 -2.04 4.13 36.83
CA ASP A 662 -3.25 4.88 36.47
C ASP A 662 -3.31 5.18 34.96
N ALA A 663 -2.14 5.24 34.29
CA ALA A 663 -2.03 5.52 32.85
C ALA A 663 -1.71 4.28 31.99
N ASP A 664 -1.53 3.10 32.60
CA ASP A 664 -1.06 1.86 31.95
C ASP A 664 0.27 2.04 31.19
N LEU A 665 1.23 2.77 31.77
CA LEU A 665 2.53 3.08 31.14
C LEU A 665 3.72 2.52 31.92
N MET A 666 4.64 1.87 31.23
CA MET A 666 6.02 1.64 31.66
C MET A 666 6.86 2.90 31.45
N ARG A 667 7.74 3.20 32.40
CA ARG A 667 8.61 4.38 32.37
C ARG A 667 10.07 4.02 32.65
N GLY A 668 10.96 4.44 31.76
CA GLY A 668 12.40 4.48 32.05
C GLY A 668 12.70 5.72 32.88
N VAL A 669 13.21 5.55 34.09
CA VAL A 669 13.40 6.65 35.04
C VAL A 669 14.86 7.01 35.18
N ARG A 670 15.71 5.99 35.35
CA ARG A 670 17.14 6.15 35.54
C ARG A 670 17.90 5.02 34.87
N ALA A 671 19.02 5.35 34.25
CA ALA A 671 19.83 4.42 33.50
C ALA A 671 20.42 3.39 34.44
N GLY A 672 20.39 2.14 33.99
CA GLY A 672 20.78 0.99 34.78
C GLY A 672 20.06 -0.25 34.32
N GLU A 673 20.42 -1.36 34.94
CA GLU A 673 19.76 -2.64 34.70
C GLU A 673 18.75 -2.92 35.81
N THR A 674 17.59 -3.44 35.43
CA THR A 674 16.52 -3.86 36.34
C THR A 674 15.81 -5.08 35.76
N LYS A 675 14.74 -5.53 36.43
CA LYS A 675 13.89 -6.62 35.96
C LYS A 675 12.42 -6.22 36.00
N LEU A 676 11.70 -6.57 34.96
CA LEU A 676 10.25 -6.44 34.87
C LEU A 676 9.62 -7.81 35.15
N GLY A 677 8.94 -7.94 36.28
CA GLY A 677 8.16 -9.13 36.61
C GLY A 677 6.77 -9.05 36.00
N LEU A 678 6.41 -10.05 35.19
CA LEU A 678 5.11 -10.19 34.55
C LEU A 678 4.44 -11.48 35.04
N ASP A 679 3.16 -11.41 35.43
CA ASP A 679 2.37 -12.60 35.76
C ASP A 679 1.44 -13.02 34.61
N SER A 680 1.03 -14.29 34.61
CA SER A 680 0.12 -14.89 33.63
C SER A 680 0.55 -14.73 32.16
N VAL A 681 1.86 -14.79 31.89
CA VAL A 681 2.42 -14.62 30.53
C VAL A 681 1.98 -15.78 29.63
N PRO A 682 1.27 -15.55 28.51
CA PRO A 682 0.83 -16.60 27.60
C PRO A 682 2.00 -17.40 27.01
N VAL A 683 1.78 -18.69 26.74
CA VAL A 683 2.80 -19.60 26.17
C VAL A 683 3.40 -19.05 24.87
N GLU A 684 2.59 -18.42 24.03
CA GLU A 684 3.05 -17.81 22.78
C GLU A 684 4.07 -16.68 23.02
N LEU A 685 3.82 -15.80 23.99
CA LEU A 685 4.73 -14.72 24.35
C LEU A 685 5.99 -15.25 25.05
N GLN A 686 5.87 -16.31 25.86
CA GLN A 686 7.04 -16.99 26.45
C GLN A 686 7.97 -17.54 25.35
N ASN A 687 7.41 -18.17 24.31
CA ASN A 687 8.20 -18.67 23.18
C ASN A 687 8.92 -17.54 22.45
N ILE A 688 8.28 -16.38 22.27
CA ILE A 688 8.92 -15.20 21.67
C ILE A 688 10.05 -14.68 22.55
N PHE A 689 9.86 -14.63 23.87
CA PHE A 689 10.93 -14.24 24.80
C PHE A 689 12.11 -15.21 24.78
N ALA A 690 11.87 -16.51 24.64
CA ALA A 690 12.94 -17.50 24.49
C ALA A 690 13.67 -17.35 23.14
N GLU A 691 12.92 -17.10 22.05
CA GLU A 691 13.45 -16.88 20.70
C GLU A 691 14.43 -15.70 20.65
N ILE A 692 14.12 -14.59 21.34
CA ILE A 692 14.96 -13.38 21.38
C ILE A 692 16.01 -13.41 22.51
N GLY A 693 16.12 -14.51 23.25
CA GLY A 693 17.10 -14.68 24.33
C GLY A 693 16.79 -13.92 25.63
N ALA A 694 15.56 -13.41 25.80
CA ALA A 694 15.14 -12.73 27.02
C ALA A 694 14.87 -13.69 28.19
N ILE A 695 14.54 -14.95 27.89
CA ILE A 695 14.46 -16.06 28.86
C ILE A 695 15.16 -17.29 28.28
N THR A 696 15.50 -18.27 29.11
CA THR A 696 16.19 -19.48 28.67
C THR A 696 15.26 -20.48 27.99
N ASP A 697 14.06 -20.69 28.55
CA ASP A 697 13.09 -21.68 28.08
C ASP A 697 11.65 -21.20 28.35
N ALA A 698 10.70 -21.67 27.55
CA ALA A 698 9.27 -21.42 27.71
C ALA A 698 8.54 -22.63 28.34
N TYR A 699 7.49 -22.37 29.12
CA TYR A 699 6.63 -23.40 29.71
C TYR A 699 5.40 -23.67 28.83
N ASP A 700 4.76 -24.83 29.01
CA ASP A 700 3.56 -25.25 28.28
C ASP A 700 2.25 -24.70 28.89
N TYR A 701 2.33 -23.86 29.92
CA TYR A 701 1.20 -23.16 30.54
C TYR A 701 1.56 -21.70 30.86
N PRO A 702 0.56 -20.80 30.98
CA PRO A 702 0.80 -19.42 31.41
C PRO A 702 1.45 -19.36 32.78
N THR A 703 2.56 -18.64 32.90
CA THR A 703 3.35 -18.57 34.13
C THR A 703 3.96 -17.18 34.29
N ARG A 704 4.60 -16.96 35.44
CA ARG A 704 5.35 -15.75 35.74
C ARG A 704 6.70 -15.75 35.02
N ILE A 705 7.06 -14.60 34.43
CA ILE A 705 8.37 -14.36 33.80
C ILE A 705 9.00 -13.09 34.39
N ASP A 706 10.30 -13.12 34.66
CA ASP A 706 11.09 -11.94 35.01
C ASP A 706 11.98 -11.58 33.81
N LEU A 707 11.69 -10.46 33.14
CA LEU A 707 12.45 -9.98 31.98
C LEU A 707 13.60 -9.08 32.41
N PRO A 708 14.82 -9.25 31.86
CA PRO A 708 15.90 -8.29 32.06
C PRO A 708 15.61 -7.00 31.28
N VAL A 709 15.81 -5.86 31.93
CA VAL A 709 15.54 -4.54 31.35
C VAL A 709 16.79 -3.67 31.51
N ALA A 710 17.21 -3.02 30.44
CA ALA A 710 18.23 -1.99 30.45
C ALA A 710 17.59 -0.64 30.14
N VAL A 711 17.69 0.29 31.08
CA VAL A 711 17.34 1.69 30.84
C VAL A 711 18.61 2.39 30.37
N LEU A 712 18.60 2.91 29.15
CA LEU A 712 19.70 3.64 28.55
C LEU A 712 19.70 5.10 28.99
N ASP A 713 20.90 5.65 29.04
CA ASP A 713 21.19 7.01 29.47
C ASP A 713 20.58 8.07 28.54
N ASN A 714 20.10 9.17 29.13
CA ASN A 714 19.65 10.36 28.42
C ASN A 714 20.45 11.57 28.92
N GLN A 715 21.18 12.20 27.99
CA GLN A 715 22.13 13.28 28.30
C GLN A 715 21.44 14.60 28.68
N ASP A 716 20.15 14.76 28.38
CA ASP A 716 19.40 16.00 28.55
C ASP A 716 18.58 16.04 29.85
N VAL A 717 18.99 15.27 30.88
CA VAL A 717 18.22 15.10 32.12
C VAL A 717 19.05 15.43 33.37
N TYR A 718 18.49 16.27 34.23
CA TYR A 718 19.03 16.51 35.58
C TYR A 718 18.68 15.38 36.53
N GLN A 719 19.67 14.92 37.29
CA GLN A 719 19.46 13.88 38.31
C GLN A 719 20.13 14.23 39.63
N TRP A 720 19.56 13.69 40.71
CA TRP A 720 20.19 13.70 42.02
C TRP A 720 21.27 12.63 42.10
N HIS A 721 22.50 13.07 42.30
CA HIS A 721 23.66 12.22 42.52
C HIS A 721 24.01 12.20 44.00
N LYS A 722 24.04 11.01 44.57
CA LYS A 722 24.51 10.82 45.94
C LYS A 722 26.04 10.96 45.98
N VAL A 723 26.53 11.90 46.78
CA VAL A 723 27.95 12.08 47.03
C VAL A 723 28.28 11.59 48.43
N ALA A 724 29.25 10.68 48.50
CA ALA A 724 29.89 10.35 49.75
C ALA A 724 30.80 11.53 50.13
N GLY A 725 30.44 12.30 51.15
CA GLY A 725 31.33 13.33 51.72
C GLY A 725 32.67 12.76 52.20
N ASN A 726 33.51 13.57 52.83
CA ASN A 726 34.83 13.13 53.31
C ASN A 726 34.74 12.23 54.56
N GLN A 727 34.27 11.00 54.37
CA GLN A 727 33.95 10.02 55.41
C GLN A 727 35.13 9.75 56.36
N ALA A 728 36.37 9.78 55.86
CA ALA A 728 37.55 9.51 56.67
C ALA A 728 37.79 10.60 57.72
N SER A 729 37.57 11.87 57.37
CA SER A 729 37.73 13.01 58.31
C SER A 729 36.51 13.21 59.23
N LEU A 730 35.37 12.59 58.91
CA LEU A 730 34.08 12.81 59.58
C LEU A 730 33.63 11.63 60.46
N GLN A 731 34.41 10.54 60.54
CA GLN A 731 34.08 9.39 61.36
C GLN A 731 33.90 9.75 62.85
N GLY A 732 32.75 9.40 63.42
CA GLY A 732 32.42 9.68 64.83
C GLY A 732 31.99 11.11 65.10
N LEU A 733 31.72 11.90 64.05
CA LEU A 733 31.11 13.22 64.13
C LEU A 733 29.65 13.18 63.63
N THR A 734 28.82 14.06 64.18
CA THR A 734 27.43 14.32 63.77
C THR A 734 27.33 15.70 63.15
N LEU A 735 26.62 15.84 62.02
CA LEU A 735 26.37 17.15 61.41
C LEU A 735 25.39 17.93 62.29
N VAL A 736 25.83 19.04 62.86
CA VAL A 736 24.99 19.88 63.73
C VAL A 736 24.19 20.89 62.91
N GLN A 737 24.86 21.55 61.96
CA GLN A 737 24.25 22.61 61.14
C GLN A 737 25.05 22.84 59.87
N ALA A 738 24.40 23.27 58.80
CA ALA A 738 25.06 23.73 57.58
C ALA A 738 24.65 25.17 57.21
N VAL A 739 25.64 25.95 56.79
CA VAL A 739 25.55 27.39 56.53
C VAL A 739 26.14 27.71 55.17
N GLN A 740 25.38 28.39 54.32
CA GLN A 740 25.88 28.84 53.03
C GLN A 740 26.49 30.25 53.13
N SER A 741 27.65 30.46 52.51
CA SER A 741 28.23 31.78 52.27
C SER A 741 28.83 31.84 50.86
N GLY A 742 28.22 32.67 49.99
CA GLY A 742 28.50 32.64 48.55
C GLY A 742 28.20 31.26 47.95
N ASP A 743 29.11 30.76 47.14
CA ASP A 743 29.04 29.45 46.47
C ASP A 743 29.66 28.31 47.31
N THR A 744 29.82 28.51 48.63
CA THR A 744 30.39 27.51 49.55
C THR A 744 29.42 27.20 50.68
N LEU A 745 29.18 25.90 50.91
CA LEU A 745 28.44 25.40 52.05
C LEU A 745 29.40 24.97 53.16
N TYR A 746 29.35 25.65 54.30
CA TYR A 746 30.12 25.33 55.50
C TYR A 746 29.29 24.39 56.38
N ARG A 747 29.78 23.18 56.60
CA ARG A 747 29.12 22.15 57.41
C ARG A 747 29.82 22.04 58.75
N PHE A 748 29.07 22.16 59.84
CA PHE A 748 29.56 22.17 61.21
C PHE A 748 29.29 20.85 61.90
N TRP A 749 30.35 20.21 62.37
CA TRP A 749 30.36 18.84 62.89
C TRP A 749 30.78 18.81 64.35
N GLN A 750 30.19 17.90 65.13
CA GLN A 750 30.56 17.71 66.53
C GLN A 750 30.68 16.22 66.85
N VAL A 751 31.52 15.85 67.82
CA VAL A 751 31.66 14.45 68.25
C VAL A 751 30.30 13.85 68.63
N SER A 752 29.97 12.71 68.01
CA SER A 752 28.68 12.03 68.20
C SER A 752 28.33 11.81 69.66
N GLY A 753 27.12 12.21 70.05
CA GLY A 753 26.59 12.07 71.41
C GLY A 753 27.18 13.05 72.45
N SER A 754 28.04 13.99 72.05
CA SER A 754 28.63 14.98 72.95
C SER A 754 27.98 16.35 72.79
N GLN A 755 27.20 16.79 73.79
CA GLN A 755 26.62 18.15 73.80
C GLN A 755 27.67 19.28 73.93
N ASN A 756 28.89 18.92 74.34
CA ASN A 756 30.01 19.82 74.61
C ASN A 756 31.30 19.29 73.98
N GLY A 757 31.27 18.73 72.75
CA GLY A 757 32.46 18.24 72.03
C GLY A 757 33.19 19.35 71.27
N SER A 758 34.40 19.06 70.76
CA SER A 758 35.07 19.94 69.77
C SER A 758 34.20 20.11 68.52
N LEU A 759 34.21 21.32 67.95
CA LEU A 759 33.52 21.66 66.71
C LEU A 759 34.50 21.54 65.54
N PHE A 760 34.09 20.92 64.46
CA PHE A 760 34.84 20.83 63.22
C PHE A 760 34.04 21.50 62.09
N VAL A 761 34.73 22.07 61.12
CA VAL A 761 34.12 22.66 59.92
C VAL A 761 34.67 22.00 58.67
N THR A 762 33.78 21.67 57.74
CA THR A 762 34.13 21.32 56.35
C THR A 762 33.53 22.34 55.39
N GLN A 763 34.18 22.51 54.25
CA GLN A 763 33.72 23.37 53.15
C GLN A 763 33.30 22.47 52.00
N VAL A 764 32.06 22.62 51.54
CA VAL A 764 31.54 21.95 50.34
C VAL A 764 31.41 22.97 49.22
N THR A 765 32.04 22.66 48.09
CA THR A 765 31.94 23.39 46.83
C THR A 765 31.55 22.42 45.71
N ALA A 766 31.36 22.90 44.48
CA ALA A 766 31.15 22.04 43.31
C ALA A 766 32.26 20.98 43.12
N ASN A 767 33.48 21.21 43.65
CA ASN A 767 34.62 20.30 43.54
C ASN A 767 34.68 19.22 44.64
N GLY A 768 33.74 19.22 45.59
CA GLY A 768 33.70 18.28 46.71
C GLY A 768 33.86 18.93 48.08
N GLU A 769 34.02 18.08 49.11
CA GLU A 769 34.10 18.46 50.52
C GLU A 769 35.55 18.46 51.03
N SER A 770 35.96 19.52 51.72
CA SER A 770 37.29 19.63 52.34
C SER A 770 37.49 18.64 53.51
N ASP A 771 38.73 18.49 53.97
CA ASP A 771 39.00 17.85 55.26
C ASP A 771 38.37 18.64 56.42
N ALA A 772 37.94 17.93 57.46
CA ALA A 772 37.41 18.52 58.68
C ALA A 772 38.51 19.25 59.47
N VAL A 773 38.33 20.55 59.69
CA VAL A 773 39.25 21.38 60.48
C VAL A 773 38.64 21.68 61.84
N GLU A 774 39.37 21.38 62.93
CA GLU A 774 38.93 21.69 64.29
C GLU A 774 38.91 23.21 64.53
N VAL A 775 37.81 23.71 65.09
CA VAL A 775 37.67 25.11 65.53
C VAL A 775 38.33 25.25 66.90
N VAL A 776 39.52 25.86 66.92
CA VAL A 776 40.32 26.02 68.15
C VAL A 776 39.79 27.19 68.98
N LEU A 777 39.20 26.89 70.14
CA LEU A 777 38.72 27.91 71.09
C LEU A 777 39.89 28.56 71.86
N PRO A 778 39.78 29.85 72.26
CA PRO A 778 40.85 30.54 73.00
C PRO A 778 41.18 29.96 74.38
N THR A 779 40.28 29.16 74.95
CA THR A 779 40.45 28.53 76.28
C THR A 779 39.91 27.11 76.29
N THR A 780 40.52 26.22 77.10
CA THR A 780 40.10 24.81 77.25
C THR A 780 38.92 24.60 78.19
N ASP A 781 38.62 25.60 79.04
CA ASP A 781 37.59 25.50 80.08
C ASP A 781 36.17 25.74 79.55
N PHE A 782 36.04 26.21 78.31
CA PHE A 782 34.77 26.46 77.63
C PHE A 782 34.66 25.52 76.42
N LYS A 783 33.50 24.90 76.26
CA LYS A 783 33.20 24.01 75.12
C LYS A 783 31.94 24.48 74.41
N LEU A 784 31.84 24.20 73.12
CA LEU A 784 30.73 24.67 72.29
C LEU A 784 29.42 23.98 72.67
N LEU A 785 28.33 24.76 72.77
CA LEU A 785 27.00 24.22 73.05
C LEU A 785 26.37 23.67 71.76
N SER A 786 25.93 22.41 71.78
CA SER A 786 25.18 21.78 70.69
C SER A 786 23.96 22.61 70.27
N ASN A 787 23.70 22.70 68.96
CA ASN A 787 22.58 23.43 68.34
C ASN A 787 22.57 24.96 68.48
N GLN A 788 23.69 25.62 68.80
CA GLN A 788 23.75 27.08 68.94
C GLN A 788 24.78 27.75 68.02
N VAL A 789 24.74 27.40 66.73
CA VAL A 789 25.28 28.24 65.65
C VAL A 789 24.13 29.18 65.22
N ILE A 790 24.11 30.37 65.79
CA ILE A 790 22.87 31.15 65.93
C ILE A 790 22.54 31.98 64.69
N SER A 791 23.57 32.46 63.98
CA SER A 791 23.39 33.25 62.77
C SER A 791 24.61 33.20 61.88
N ALA A 792 24.36 33.26 60.57
CA ALA A 792 25.36 33.40 59.55
C ALA A 792 24.96 34.49 58.55
N SER A 793 25.78 35.52 58.43
CA SER A 793 25.69 36.52 57.37
C SER A 793 27.06 37.18 57.17
N ASN A 794 27.29 37.73 55.98
CA ASN A 794 28.50 38.46 55.59
C ASN A 794 29.82 37.71 55.84
N GLY A 795 29.83 36.38 55.77
CA GLY A 795 31.03 35.57 56.00
C GLY A 795 31.38 35.36 57.48
N TYR A 796 30.47 35.68 58.40
CA TYR A 796 30.65 35.52 59.84
C TYR A 796 29.62 34.58 60.45
N VAL A 797 30.03 33.87 61.50
CA VAL A 797 29.17 32.97 62.28
C VAL A 797 29.30 33.26 63.76
N MET A 798 28.19 33.27 64.48
CA MET A 798 28.19 33.40 65.94
C MET A 798 28.24 32.01 66.60
N LEU A 799 29.25 31.79 67.43
CA LEU A 799 29.46 30.56 68.20
C LEU A 799 29.25 30.84 69.68
N VAL A 800 28.53 29.96 70.38
CA VAL A 800 28.34 30.04 71.84
C VAL A 800 28.99 28.85 72.54
N THR A 801 29.75 29.15 73.59
CA THR A 801 30.47 28.18 74.41
C THR A 801 30.02 28.25 75.86
N SER A 802 30.22 27.16 76.60
CA SER A 802 29.90 27.05 78.02
C SER A 802 30.94 26.24 78.79
N ASN A 803 31.18 26.63 80.04
CA ASN A 803 32.02 25.89 80.98
C ASN A 803 31.23 24.90 81.85
N GLN A 804 29.93 24.67 81.57
CA GLN A 804 29.04 23.81 82.38
C GLN A 804 29.53 22.36 82.56
N HIS A 805 30.44 21.91 81.70
CA HIS A 805 31.06 20.59 81.77
C HIS A 805 32.20 20.51 82.82
N VAL A 806 32.69 21.65 83.33
CA VAL A 806 33.75 21.73 84.34
C VAL A 806 33.13 21.62 85.73
N SER A 807 33.42 20.52 86.43
CA SER A 807 32.89 20.29 87.78
C SER A 807 33.44 21.31 88.79
N GLY A 808 32.54 21.93 89.57
CA GLY A 808 32.92 22.87 90.65
C GLY A 808 33.05 24.34 90.23
N VAL A 809 32.75 24.68 88.98
CA VAL A 809 32.76 26.06 88.46
C VAL A 809 31.32 26.54 88.23
N ILE A 810 31.07 27.84 88.37
CA ILE A 810 29.76 28.44 88.08
C ILE A 810 29.55 28.41 86.55
N PRO A 811 28.41 27.88 86.07
CA PRO A 811 28.01 27.96 84.67
C PRO A 811 28.11 29.37 84.09
N GLU A 812 28.96 29.52 83.08
CA GLU A 812 29.20 30.74 82.32
C GLU A 812 29.08 30.40 80.82
N HIS A 813 28.58 31.37 80.05
CA HIS A 813 28.47 31.29 78.59
C HIS A 813 29.28 32.42 77.96
N LYS A 814 30.09 32.08 76.95
CA LYS A 814 30.86 33.05 76.14
C LYS A 814 30.46 32.93 74.68
N ALA A 815 30.34 34.07 74.01
CA ALA A 815 30.03 34.14 72.59
C ALA A 815 31.25 34.60 71.78
N TYR A 816 31.43 34.05 70.59
CA TYR A 816 32.51 34.41 69.67
C TYR A 816 31.94 34.65 68.27
N ARG A 817 32.50 35.64 67.57
CA ARG A 817 32.37 35.77 66.12
C ARG A 817 33.48 34.97 65.46
N MET A 818 33.12 34.02 64.62
CA MET A 818 34.02 33.30 63.75
C MET A 818 33.97 33.88 62.33
N THR A 819 35.13 34.17 61.74
CA THR A 819 35.26 34.53 60.33
C THR A 819 35.34 33.24 59.51
N LEU A 820 34.44 33.01 58.55
CA LEU A 820 34.38 31.77 57.76
C LEU A 820 35.59 31.59 56.83
N ALA A 821 36.19 32.69 56.36
CA ALA A 821 37.31 32.66 55.42
C ALA A 821 38.61 32.10 56.01
N ASP A 822 38.88 32.36 57.30
CA ASP A 822 40.14 32.00 57.96
C ASP A 822 39.98 31.30 59.32
N GLY A 823 38.75 31.14 59.81
CA GLY A 823 38.43 30.48 61.08
C GLY A 823 38.77 31.32 62.33
N THR A 824 39.13 32.59 62.18
CA THR A 824 39.52 33.45 63.31
C THR A 824 38.35 33.72 64.26
N LEU A 825 38.61 33.68 65.57
CA LEU A 825 37.62 33.93 66.62
C LEU A 825 37.87 35.27 67.32
N ALA A 826 36.81 36.07 67.45
CA ALA A 826 36.78 37.28 68.27
C ALA A 826 35.70 37.14 69.35
N GLU A 827 36.08 37.30 70.63
CA GLU A 827 35.13 37.22 71.75
C GLU A 827 34.16 38.41 71.74
N VAL A 828 32.89 38.14 72.00
CA VAL A 828 31.85 39.16 72.22
C VAL A 828 31.72 39.35 73.72
N ASP A 829 31.96 40.56 74.22
CA ASP A 829 31.75 40.87 75.64
C ASP A 829 30.25 40.85 75.97
N THR A 830 29.80 39.77 76.60
CA THR A 830 28.41 39.58 77.03
C THR A 830 28.14 40.13 78.43
N SER A 831 29.16 40.60 79.15
CA SER A 831 29.05 41.03 80.55
C SER A 831 28.37 42.40 80.72
N THR A 832 28.43 43.23 79.67
CA THR A 832 27.93 44.61 79.66
C THR A 832 26.46 44.72 79.22
N LEU A 833 25.88 43.67 78.61
CA LEU A 833 24.46 43.65 78.25
C LEU A 833 23.59 43.32 79.49
N TYR A 834 22.77 44.28 79.89
CA TYR A 834 21.99 44.34 81.13
C TYR A 834 21.29 43.02 81.56
N LYS A 835 21.77 42.36 82.63
CA LYS A 835 21.08 41.54 83.68
C LYS A 835 19.83 40.67 83.36
N LYS A 836 19.51 40.39 82.11
CA LYS A 836 18.59 39.34 81.66
C LYS A 836 19.33 38.63 80.52
N GLN A 837 19.73 37.40 80.80
CA GLN A 837 20.40 36.48 79.88
C GLN A 837 19.85 36.62 78.46
N PHE A 838 20.72 36.73 77.45
CA PHE A 838 20.35 36.55 76.05
C PHE A 838 19.50 35.28 75.95
N ASN A 839 18.32 35.38 75.37
CA ASN A 839 17.57 34.17 75.06
C ASN A 839 18.02 33.71 73.68
N LEU A 840 19.08 32.90 73.66
CA LEU A 840 19.66 32.37 72.42
C LEU A 840 18.67 31.53 71.58
N ASN A 841 17.50 31.21 72.14
CA ASN A 841 16.42 30.50 71.45
C ASN A 841 15.31 31.43 70.92
N ALA A 842 15.34 32.73 71.23
CA ALA A 842 14.28 33.70 70.89
C ALA A 842 14.83 35.00 70.28
N ASP A 843 16.01 35.44 70.70
CA ASP A 843 16.66 36.63 70.16
C ASP A 843 17.30 36.33 68.79
N SER A 844 17.20 37.28 67.85
CA SER A 844 17.76 37.17 66.51
C SER A 844 19.09 37.93 66.40
N PHE A 845 20.08 37.33 65.73
CA PHE A 845 21.42 37.88 65.59
C PHE A 845 21.77 38.05 64.11
N TYR A 846 22.47 39.13 63.75
CA TYR A 846 22.85 39.46 62.38
C TYR A 846 24.25 40.04 62.34
N PHE A 847 25.06 39.74 61.33
CA PHE A 847 26.33 40.43 61.09
C PHE A 847 26.20 41.42 59.95
N ALA A 848 26.72 42.63 60.12
CA ALA A 848 26.91 43.60 59.04
C ALA A 848 28.17 43.26 58.20
N SER A 849 28.31 43.90 57.03
CA SER A 849 29.43 43.69 56.09
C SER A 849 30.80 43.99 56.72
N ASN A 850 30.85 44.93 57.65
CA ASN A 850 32.03 45.27 58.45
C ASN A 850 32.32 44.27 59.60
N GLY A 851 31.46 43.27 59.80
CA GLY A 851 31.57 42.24 60.83
C GLY A 851 30.99 42.63 62.20
N ASN A 852 30.36 43.79 62.35
CA ASN A 852 29.65 44.15 63.58
C ASN A 852 28.43 43.27 63.80
N LEU A 853 28.15 42.94 65.07
CA LEU A 853 27.05 42.06 65.45
C LEU A 853 25.84 42.90 65.85
N PHE A 854 24.70 42.69 65.20
CA PHE A 854 23.43 43.28 65.54
C PHE A 854 22.56 42.24 66.25
N LEU A 855 22.06 42.61 67.41
CA LEU A 855 21.12 41.86 68.22
C LEU A 855 19.74 42.49 68.08
N VAL A 856 18.76 41.68 67.75
CA VAL A 856 17.34 42.04 67.73
C VAL A 856 16.65 41.22 68.80
N LYS A 857 16.32 41.88 69.91
CA LYS A 857 15.74 41.22 71.08
C LYS A 857 14.24 41.02 70.91
N GLU A 858 13.75 39.81 71.15
CA GLU A 858 12.31 39.53 71.08
C GLU A 858 11.60 40.01 72.36
N ASP A 859 11.16 41.27 72.39
CA ASP A 859 10.28 41.88 73.39
C ASP A 859 9.20 42.77 72.74
N ASP A 860 8.23 43.31 73.51
CA ASP A 860 7.05 44.07 73.01
C ASP A 860 7.36 45.26 72.05
N THR A 861 8.63 45.62 71.81
CA THR A 861 9.05 46.68 70.86
C THR A 861 10.31 46.36 70.03
N THR A 862 10.69 45.08 69.92
CA THR A 862 11.89 44.53 69.27
C THR A 862 13.06 45.52 69.10
N LEU A 863 13.91 45.64 70.12
CA LEU A 863 15.01 46.61 70.13
C LEU A 863 16.25 46.08 69.38
N VAL A 864 16.81 46.91 68.50
CA VAL A 864 18.08 46.66 67.80
C VAL A 864 19.24 47.21 68.64
N SER A 865 20.28 46.41 68.85
CA SER A 865 21.53 46.79 69.51
C SER A 865 22.72 46.33 68.66
N GLU A 866 23.79 47.12 68.58
CA GLU A 866 24.99 46.80 67.81
C GLU A 866 26.17 46.56 68.75
N PHE A 867 26.93 45.50 68.54
CA PHE A 867 28.25 45.30 69.12
C PHE A 867 29.31 45.65 68.07
N ASP A 868 30.08 46.69 68.38
CA ASP A 868 31.20 47.13 67.56
C ASP A 868 32.48 46.41 68.02
N PHE A 869 33.01 45.54 67.17
CA PHE A 869 34.21 44.77 67.46
C PHE A 869 35.49 45.61 67.46
N ALA A 870 35.50 46.78 66.80
CA ALA A 870 36.67 47.66 66.78
C ALA A 870 36.84 48.40 68.10
N SER A 871 35.74 48.84 68.70
CA SER A 871 35.72 49.52 70.01
C SER A 871 35.50 48.58 71.19
N ASN A 872 35.06 47.33 70.94
CA ASN A 872 34.68 46.34 71.93
C ASN A 872 33.58 46.87 72.88
N THR A 873 32.56 47.53 72.32
CA THR A 873 31.45 48.12 73.08
C THR A 873 30.09 47.86 72.43
N TRP A 874 29.05 47.80 73.28
CA TRP A 874 27.65 47.73 72.83
C TRP A 874 27.06 49.14 72.68
N ASN A 875 26.42 49.36 71.54
CA ASN A 875 25.54 50.47 71.24
C ASN A 875 24.08 49.97 71.35
N ASP A 876 23.50 50.11 72.55
CA ASP A 876 22.15 49.62 72.82
C ASP A 876 21.06 50.56 72.29
N LYS A 877 19.92 49.98 71.90
CA LYS A 877 18.68 50.70 71.52
C LYS A 877 18.88 51.71 70.39
N ILE A 878 19.67 51.35 69.40
CA ILE A 878 19.93 52.22 68.23
C ILE A 878 18.69 52.35 67.34
N ALA A 879 17.78 51.37 67.35
CA ALA A 879 16.47 51.43 66.71
C ALA A 879 15.44 50.53 67.43
N SER A 880 14.16 50.77 67.16
CA SER A 880 13.04 49.90 67.53
C SER A 880 12.37 49.41 66.25
N LEU A 881 12.24 48.10 66.11
CA LEU A 881 11.70 47.42 64.95
C LEU A 881 10.47 46.61 65.35
N ASN A 882 9.28 47.21 65.36
CA ASN A 882 8.08 46.45 65.70
C ASN A 882 7.85 45.29 64.71
N GLY A 883 7.50 44.12 65.23
CA GLY A 883 7.17 42.95 64.42
C GLY A 883 8.17 41.81 64.51
N VAL A 884 7.89 40.74 63.76
CA VAL A 884 8.73 39.54 63.71
C VAL A 884 9.89 39.79 62.76
N PRO A 885 11.15 39.72 63.22
CA PRO A 885 12.32 39.96 62.37
C PRO A 885 12.53 38.81 61.38
N VAL A 886 12.88 39.15 60.14
CA VAL A 886 13.14 38.23 59.03
C VAL A 886 14.53 38.53 58.46
N GLN A 887 15.37 37.49 58.30
CA GLN A 887 16.71 37.62 57.73
C GLN A 887 16.66 37.67 56.21
N LEU A 888 17.36 38.63 55.60
CA LEU A 888 17.41 38.80 54.15
C LEU A 888 18.60 38.03 53.55
N PRO A 889 18.39 37.01 52.68
CA PRO A 889 19.50 36.23 52.13
C PRO A 889 20.47 37.05 51.25
N SER A 890 19.95 38.04 50.52
CA SER A 890 20.67 38.84 49.52
C SER A 890 21.06 40.25 49.98
N GLN A 891 20.41 40.75 51.02
CA GLN A 891 20.63 42.08 51.59
C GLN A 891 21.15 41.89 53.01
N GLN A 892 22.32 41.25 53.12
CA GLN A 892 22.94 40.94 54.41
C GLN A 892 23.32 42.20 55.22
N GLY A 893 23.17 43.40 54.65
CA GLY A 893 23.27 44.70 55.34
C GLY A 893 21.97 45.21 55.95
N MET A 894 20.84 44.53 55.78
CA MET A 894 19.51 45.00 56.20
C MET A 894 18.81 43.99 57.13
N ILE A 895 18.13 44.50 58.15
CA ILE A 895 17.24 43.75 59.05
C ILE A 895 15.80 44.14 58.69
N ALA A 896 14.97 43.18 58.30
CA ALA A 896 13.55 43.40 58.09
C ALA A 896 12.75 42.92 59.31
N ALA A 897 11.68 43.61 59.66
CA ALA A 897 10.71 43.19 60.66
C ALA A 897 9.30 43.45 60.13
N LEU A 898 8.47 42.40 60.09
CA LEU A 898 7.09 42.52 59.64
C LEU A 898 6.18 42.66 60.87
N ASP A 899 5.57 43.82 61.05
CA ASP A 899 4.59 44.06 62.09
C ASP A 899 3.23 43.52 61.66
N THR A 900 2.87 42.37 62.22
CA THR A 900 1.58 41.69 62.02
C THR A 900 0.65 41.85 63.22
N ASN A 901 1.02 42.57 64.28
CA ASN A 901 0.26 42.65 65.53
C ASN A 901 -1.13 43.29 65.35
N GLN A 902 -1.32 44.00 64.24
CA GLN A 902 -2.58 44.64 63.86
C GLN A 902 -3.47 43.75 62.95
N MET A 903 -3.07 42.49 62.67
CA MET A 903 -3.83 41.54 61.82
C MET A 903 -4.86 40.68 62.57
N ASP A 904 -5.08 40.91 63.87
CA ASP A 904 -5.96 40.06 64.69
C ASP A 904 -7.43 40.12 64.21
N TYR A 905 -8.19 39.05 64.45
CA TYR A 905 -9.48 38.67 63.80
C TYR A 905 -10.64 39.71 63.88
N GLY A 906 -10.42 40.92 64.40
CA GLY A 906 -11.45 41.93 64.64
C GLY A 906 -11.13 43.38 64.28
N ALA A 907 -9.88 43.72 63.92
CA ALA A 907 -9.52 45.09 63.53
C ALA A 907 -8.80 45.10 62.17
N PHE A 908 -9.45 45.65 61.15
CA PHE A 908 -8.90 45.79 59.80
C PHE A 908 -7.80 46.86 59.78
N ALA A 909 -6.55 46.44 59.98
CA ALA A 909 -5.38 47.27 59.79
C ALA A 909 -4.33 46.55 58.92
N PRO A 910 -3.68 47.25 57.98
CA PRO A 910 -2.68 46.64 57.14
C PRO A 910 -1.41 46.29 57.94
N PRO A 911 -0.67 45.24 57.52
CA PRO A 911 0.68 45.03 58.04
C PRO A 911 1.56 46.28 57.83
N THR A 912 2.66 46.35 58.58
CA THR A 912 3.73 47.33 58.34
C THR A 912 5.05 46.60 58.18
N LEU A 913 5.75 46.79 57.06
CA LEU A 913 7.12 46.32 56.88
C LEU A 913 8.08 47.38 57.41
N ASN A 914 8.88 47.01 58.41
CA ASN A 914 9.94 47.83 58.97
C ASN A 914 11.28 47.30 58.45
N LEU A 915 12.09 48.16 57.85
CA LEU A 915 13.43 47.85 57.38
C LEU A 915 14.44 48.67 58.17
N TYR A 916 15.54 48.05 58.57
CA TYR A 916 16.66 48.71 59.23
C TYR A 916 17.95 48.41 58.49
N ASP A 917 18.58 49.46 58.02
CA ASP A 917 19.88 49.38 57.36
C ASP A 917 20.99 49.38 58.41
N MET A 918 21.77 48.30 58.48
CA MET A 918 22.87 48.12 59.42
C MET A 918 24.10 48.98 59.06
N GLU A 919 24.25 49.38 57.80
CA GLU A 919 25.35 50.24 57.33
C GLU A 919 25.03 51.72 57.56
N THR A 920 23.85 52.18 57.13
CA THR A 920 23.42 53.57 57.31
C THR A 920 22.79 53.86 58.67
N LYS A 921 22.44 52.81 59.43
CA LYS A 921 21.78 52.86 60.74
C LYS A 921 20.42 53.56 60.71
N THR A 922 19.72 53.49 59.57
CA THR A 922 18.42 54.13 59.37
C THR A 922 17.29 53.10 59.36
N ALA A 923 16.15 53.46 59.96
CA ALA A 923 14.93 52.66 59.92
C ALA A 923 13.90 53.31 58.98
N THR A 924 13.29 52.50 58.12
CA THR A 924 12.19 52.90 57.23
C THR A 924 11.00 51.98 57.41
N SER A 925 9.79 52.54 57.48
CA SER A 925 8.55 51.77 57.64
C SER A 925 7.62 52.01 56.47
N GLN A 926 6.96 50.96 56.01
CA GLN A 926 5.95 51.04 54.95
C GLN A 926 4.69 50.26 55.36
N GLN A 927 3.54 50.93 55.34
CA GLN A 927 2.24 50.28 55.51
C GLN A 927 1.77 49.68 54.18
N PHE A 928 1.24 48.47 54.23
CA PHE A 928 0.56 47.88 53.08
C PHE A 928 -0.78 48.59 52.86
N MET A 929 -1.23 48.78 51.62
CA MET A 929 -2.57 49.32 51.35
C MET A 929 -3.44 48.25 50.69
N TYR A 930 -4.63 47.99 51.25
CA TYR A 930 -5.64 47.14 50.62
C TYR A 930 -6.41 47.95 49.56
N PRO A 931 -6.56 47.46 48.32
CA PRO A 931 -7.48 48.01 47.35
C PRO A 931 -8.89 47.50 47.62
N GLY A 932 -9.74 48.42 48.06
CA GLY A 932 -11.19 48.26 48.10
C GLY A 932 -11.78 47.78 49.43
N ASP A 933 -13.12 47.85 49.52
CA ASP A 933 -13.95 47.62 50.71
C ASP A 933 -14.17 46.13 51.08
N ALA A 934 -13.39 45.19 50.53
CA ALA A 934 -13.59 43.76 50.77
C ALA A 934 -12.77 43.25 51.98
N GLY A 935 -13.38 42.32 52.74
CA GLY A 935 -12.78 41.75 53.95
C GLY A 935 -11.66 40.76 53.64
N TYR A 936 -10.44 41.28 53.47
CA TYR A 936 -9.22 40.49 53.25
C TYR A 936 -8.43 40.29 54.55
N PHE A 937 -7.84 39.11 54.76
CA PHE A 937 -6.96 38.84 55.89
C PHE A 937 -5.86 37.82 55.53
N CYS A 938 -4.78 37.79 56.32
CA CYS A 938 -3.83 36.68 56.32
C CYS A 938 -4.17 35.78 57.51
N ALA A 939 -4.35 34.47 57.28
CA ALA A 939 -4.74 33.55 58.37
C ALA A 939 -3.60 33.30 59.36
N GLU A 940 -2.34 33.31 58.90
CA GLU A 940 -1.15 33.11 59.73
C GLU A 940 0.02 34.03 59.31
N PRO A 941 0.79 34.60 60.26
CA PRO A 941 1.99 35.40 59.95
C PRO A 941 3.07 34.65 59.15
N LYS A 942 3.13 33.32 59.30
CA LYS A 942 4.11 32.45 58.62
C LYS A 942 3.85 32.27 57.11
N SER A 943 2.67 32.67 56.64
CA SER A 943 2.26 32.53 55.24
C SER A 943 2.70 33.68 54.35
N VAL A 944 3.32 34.73 54.91
CA VAL A 944 3.76 35.92 54.19
C VAL A 944 5.19 35.72 53.67
N SER A 945 5.35 35.71 52.35
CA SER A 945 6.68 35.88 51.73
C SER A 945 6.86 37.33 51.27
N VAL A 946 8.03 37.90 51.52
CA VAL A 946 8.40 39.26 51.08
C VAL A 946 9.59 39.14 50.13
N ALA A 947 9.50 39.78 48.96
CA ALA A 947 10.60 39.88 48.01
C ALA A 947 11.62 40.92 48.51
N LEU A 948 12.85 40.49 48.80
CA LEU A 948 13.81 41.28 49.62
C LEU A 948 15.20 41.46 48.96
N ARG A 949 15.27 41.58 47.62
CA ARG A 949 16.47 42.09 46.90
C ARG A 949 16.35 43.59 46.64
N THR A 950 17.47 44.30 46.46
CA THR A 950 17.46 45.72 46.04
C THR A 950 16.89 45.93 44.65
N GLU A 951 17.04 44.96 43.74
CA GLU A 951 16.34 44.96 42.45
C GLU A 951 14.84 44.65 42.59
N LEU A 952 14.40 44.25 43.80
CA LEU A 952 13.04 43.85 44.16
C LEU A 952 12.33 44.76 45.15
N ALA A 953 12.93 45.88 45.52
CA ALA A 953 12.24 46.94 46.26
C ALA A 953 10.95 47.39 45.52
N GLU A 954 10.84 47.06 44.25
CA GLU A 954 9.74 47.33 43.35
C GLU A 954 8.77 46.17 43.11
N SER A 955 8.88 45.00 43.77
CA SER A 955 7.97 43.87 43.57
C SER A 955 7.31 43.37 44.87
N GLY A 956 5.99 43.26 44.85
CA GLY A 956 5.09 42.91 45.97
C GLY A 956 5.48 41.82 46.96
N ALA A 957 5.02 41.96 48.21
CA ALA A 957 4.90 40.85 49.16
C ALA A 957 3.63 40.03 48.85
N GLY A 958 3.68 38.72 49.12
CA GLY A 958 2.57 37.81 48.89
C GLY A 958 2.08 37.15 50.18
N CYS A 959 0.87 37.51 50.61
CA CYS A 959 -0.08 36.60 51.25
C CYS A 959 -1.47 37.24 51.23
N LEU A 960 -2.48 36.51 50.73
CA LEU A 960 -3.87 36.87 50.90
C LEU A 960 -4.75 35.62 50.91
N ILE A 961 -5.54 35.48 51.97
CA ILE A 961 -6.69 34.59 52.03
C ILE A 961 -7.94 35.47 52.03
N ALA A 962 -8.74 35.45 50.96
CA ALA A 962 -10.02 36.17 50.95
C ALA A 962 -11.15 35.21 51.39
N ALA A 963 -11.86 35.53 52.48
CA ALA A 963 -13.05 34.78 52.85
C ALA A 963 -14.23 35.15 51.93
N ARG A 964 -14.66 34.20 51.10
CA ARG A 964 -15.93 34.28 50.37
C ARG A 964 -16.88 33.21 50.90
N GLY A 965 -17.59 33.52 51.98
CA GLY A 965 -18.45 32.55 52.67
C GLY A 965 -17.64 31.54 53.50
N SER A 966 -17.68 30.25 53.14
CA SER A 966 -16.98 29.16 53.85
C SER A 966 -15.63 28.76 53.25
N TYR A 967 -15.18 29.48 52.22
CA TYR A 967 -13.96 29.16 51.45
C TYR A 967 -12.99 30.35 51.46
N ASP A 968 -11.72 29.99 51.43
CA ASP A 968 -10.55 30.86 51.44
C ASP A 968 -9.98 30.92 50.01
N LEU A 969 -9.93 32.11 49.39
CA LEU A 969 -9.31 32.30 48.07
C LEU A 969 -7.81 32.61 48.20
N ILE A 970 -6.96 31.94 47.40
CA ILE A 970 -5.52 32.21 47.34
C ILE A 970 -5.24 33.30 46.27
N GLY A 971 -4.51 34.35 46.63
CA GLY A 971 -4.09 35.42 45.73
C GLY A 971 -2.78 36.09 46.15
N TYR A 972 -2.25 36.96 45.29
CA TYR A 972 -1.00 37.68 45.51
C TYR A 972 -1.09 39.15 45.07
N TRP A 973 -0.19 39.98 45.63
CA TRP A 973 -0.06 41.39 45.30
C TRP A 973 1.15 41.63 44.40
N VAL A 974 0.98 42.49 43.41
CA VAL A 974 2.07 43.07 42.63
C VAL A 974 2.01 44.57 42.82
N TRP A 975 2.98 45.17 43.51
CA TRP A 975 3.28 46.60 43.36
C TRP A 975 4.44 46.76 42.39
N ASN A 976 4.52 47.91 41.71
CA ASN A 976 5.64 48.28 40.84
C ASN A 976 6.66 49.18 41.56
N SER A 977 6.31 49.70 42.74
CA SER A 977 7.11 50.64 43.52
C SER A 977 6.49 50.80 44.91
N ILE A 978 7.32 51.18 45.89
CA ILE A 978 6.87 51.60 47.23
C ILE A 978 5.84 52.75 47.17
N ALA A 979 5.82 53.52 46.08
CA ALA A 979 4.94 54.67 45.88
C ALA A 979 3.58 54.34 45.23
N ASP A 980 3.41 53.16 44.62
CA ASP A 980 2.22 52.80 43.83
C ASP A 980 1.22 51.95 44.61
N LEU A 981 -0.06 51.99 44.20
CA LEU A 981 -1.09 51.09 44.72
C LEU A 981 -0.85 49.66 44.19
N PRO A 982 -0.89 48.63 45.06
CA PRO A 982 -0.66 47.26 44.63
C PRO A 982 -1.86 46.72 43.82
N TYR A 983 -1.57 45.94 42.77
CA TYR A 983 -2.55 45.21 41.99
C TYR A 983 -2.79 43.82 42.59
N LEU A 984 -4.07 43.45 42.77
CA LEU A 984 -4.47 42.14 43.27
C LEU A 984 -4.60 41.15 42.12
N PHE A 985 -3.94 40.00 42.23
CA PHE A 985 -4.17 38.85 41.36
C PHE A 985 -4.75 37.70 42.18
N LEU A 986 -5.94 37.24 41.79
CA LEU A 986 -6.61 36.10 42.38
C LEU A 986 -6.43 34.88 41.47
N PHE A 987 -6.14 33.72 42.06
CA PHE A 987 -6.29 32.47 41.32
C PHE A 987 -7.79 32.17 41.21
N GLU A 988 -8.39 32.38 40.03
CA GLU A 988 -9.87 32.33 39.82
C GLU A 988 -10.54 31.02 40.32
N GLU A 989 -9.80 29.91 40.35
CA GLU A 989 -10.26 28.58 40.79
C GLU A 989 -9.81 28.18 42.21
N GLY A 990 -9.04 29.05 42.88
CA GLY A 990 -8.31 28.75 44.11
C GLY A 990 -9.16 28.81 45.37
N MET A 991 -10.15 27.93 45.55
CA MET A 991 -10.93 27.80 46.79
C MET A 991 -10.32 26.74 47.73
N SER A 992 -9.85 27.14 48.92
CA SER A 992 -9.41 26.26 50.00
C SER A 992 -10.48 26.18 51.11
N ARG A 993 -10.67 25.00 51.73
CA ARG A 993 -11.53 24.86 52.92
C ARG A 993 -10.76 25.34 54.15
N ARG A 994 -11.41 26.08 55.04
CA ARG A 994 -10.83 26.57 56.31
C ARG A 994 -9.91 25.52 56.97
N GLY A 995 -8.65 25.88 57.19
CA GLY A 995 -7.68 25.11 57.99
C GLY A 995 -6.59 24.34 57.24
N GLY A 996 -6.31 24.65 55.97
CA GLY A 996 -5.16 24.10 55.24
C GLY A 996 -3.90 24.97 55.33
N ASP A 997 -2.72 24.36 55.36
CA ASP A 997 -1.41 25.03 55.27
C ASP A 997 -1.21 25.63 53.87
N ASN A 998 -1.69 26.85 53.62
CA ASN A 998 -1.45 27.56 52.36
C ASN A 998 -0.14 28.36 52.46
N TYR A 999 0.73 28.25 51.47
CA TYR A 999 1.99 29.01 51.41
C TYR A 999 2.22 29.55 49.99
N GLY A 1000 2.87 30.71 49.88
CA GLY A 1000 3.26 31.30 48.61
C GLY A 1000 4.65 31.90 48.70
N VAL A 1001 5.51 31.63 47.73
CA VAL A 1001 6.88 32.14 47.61
C VAL A 1001 7.02 32.92 46.31
N ALA A 1002 7.64 34.09 46.37
CA ALA A 1002 7.95 34.92 45.22
C ALA A 1002 9.46 35.09 45.07
N SER A 1003 9.98 35.04 43.84
CA SER A 1003 11.38 35.30 43.54
C SER A 1003 11.52 36.02 42.20
N VAL A 1004 12.56 36.84 42.03
CA VAL A 1004 12.91 37.43 40.73
C VAL A 1004 14.16 36.82 40.15
N LYS A 1005 14.08 36.67 38.84
CA LYS A 1005 15.13 36.18 37.97
C LYS A 1005 16.21 37.22 37.72
N SER A 1006 17.35 36.75 37.23
CA SER A 1006 18.43 37.60 36.70
C SER A 1006 17.98 38.47 35.51
N ASP A 1007 16.91 38.09 34.81
CA ASP A 1007 16.31 38.85 33.69
C ASP A 1007 15.21 39.85 34.13
N ALA A 1008 15.06 40.08 35.45
CA ALA A 1008 14.05 40.94 36.07
C ALA A 1008 12.59 40.44 36.03
N ASN A 1009 12.31 39.27 35.45
CA ASN A 1009 10.98 38.65 35.52
C ASN A 1009 10.71 38.09 36.92
N VAL A 1010 9.46 38.14 37.39
CA VAL A 1010 9.05 37.62 38.70
C VAL A 1010 8.39 36.26 38.55
N VAL A 1011 8.78 35.27 39.35
CA VAL A 1011 8.12 33.98 39.45
C VAL A 1011 7.54 33.79 40.85
N TYR A 1012 6.31 33.31 40.89
CA TYR A 1012 5.53 33.01 42.07
C TYR A 1012 5.18 31.52 42.09
N SER A 1013 5.32 30.90 43.25
CA SER A 1013 4.88 29.52 43.50
C SER A 1013 3.99 29.48 44.73
N ALA A 1014 2.79 28.92 44.61
CA ALA A 1014 1.84 28.77 45.71
C ALA A 1014 1.45 27.31 45.91
N GLY A 1015 1.40 26.88 47.17
CA GLY A 1015 1.17 25.52 47.60
C GLY A 1015 -0.12 25.30 48.40
N ARG A 1016 -0.71 24.14 48.14
CA ARG A 1016 -1.77 23.39 48.84
C ARG A 1016 -3.19 23.98 48.82
N GLN A 1017 -3.88 23.75 47.71
CA GLN A 1017 -5.35 23.70 47.69
C GLN A 1017 -5.81 22.24 47.78
N SER A 1018 -6.53 21.86 48.85
CA SER A 1018 -7.18 20.54 48.93
C SER A 1018 -8.60 20.61 48.35
N VAL A 1019 -8.76 20.21 47.08
CA VAL A 1019 -10.07 20.04 46.45
C VAL A 1019 -10.39 18.55 46.36
N ASN A 1020 -11.43 18.10 47.07
CA ASN A 1020 -11.87 16.69 47.06
C ASN A 1020 -10.77 15.65 47.42
N GLY A 1021 -9.77 16.02 48.22
CA GLY A 1021 -8.68 15.13 48.64
C GLY A 1021 -7.49 15.08 47.67
N THR A 1022 -7.43 15.97 46.68
CA THR A 1022 -6.29 16.17 45.79
C THR A 1022 -5.61 17.49 46.10
N ASP A 1023 -4.30 17.46 46.33
CA ASP A 1023 -3.48 18.66 46.50
C ASP A 1023 -3.09 19.24 45.12
N MET A 1024 -3.22 20.56 44.95
CA MET A 1024 -2.81 21.28 43.73
C MET A 1024 -1.71 22.30 44.02
N PHE A 1025 -0.81 22.49 43.06
CA PHE A 1025 0.29 23.46 43.11
C PHE A 1025 0.21 24.40 41.89
N HIS A 1026 0.41 25.70 42.13
CA HIS A 1026 0.38 26.72 41.10
C HIS A 1026 1.73 27.42 41.00
N VAL A 1027 2.25 27.55 39.77
CA VAL A 1027 3.39 28.41 39.46
C VAL A 1027 2.92 29.46 38.46
N ALA A 1028 3.24 30.72 38.72
CA ALA A 1028 2.91 31.84 37.85
C ALA A 1028 4.15 32.71 37.65
N GLU A 1029 4.36 33.17 36.43
CA GLU A 1029 5.49 34.00 36.04
C GLU A 1029 4.99 35.26 35.36
N ILE A 1030 5.52 36.42 35.76
CA ILE A 1030 5.35 37.68 35.06
C ILE A 1030 6.48 37.79 34.05
N VAL A 1031 6.12 37.81 32.77
CA VAL A 1031 7.03 38.03 31.64
C VAL A 1031 6.74 39.38 31.00
N ASP A 1032 7.79 40.11 30.67
CA ASP A 1032 7.70 41.29 29.80
C ASP A 1032 7.48 40.83 28.35
N VAL A 1033 6.37 41.25 27.73
CA VAL A 1033 6.01 40.94 26.35
C VAL A 1033 5.87 42.25 25.58
N GLU A 1034 6.62 42.40 24.49
CA GLU A 1034 6.48 43.56 23.61
C GLU A 1034 5.22 43.40 22.75
N VAL A 1035 4.22 44.26 23.00
CA VAL A 1035 2.98 44.35 22.23
C VAL A 1035 2.97 45.74 21.57
N GLU A 1036 3.03 45.76 20.24
CA GLU A 1036 2.99 47.00 19.43
C GLU A 1036 4.05 48.06 19.81
N GLY A 1037 5.25 47.64 20.22
CA GLY A 1037 6.34 48.54 20.60
C GLY A 1037 6.26 49.07 22.04
N VAL A 1038 5.34 48.54 22.84
CA VAL A 1038 5.20 48.80 24.27
C VAL A 1038 5.47 47.50 25.02
N ILE A 1039 6.32 47.55 26.04
CA ILE A 1039 6.55 46.41 26.93
C ILE A 1039 5.33 46.30 27.88
N GLU A 1040 4.55 45.23 27.72
CA GLU A 1040 3.44 44.87 28.59
C GLU A 1040 3.80 43.66 29.46
N LYS A 1041 3.49 43.73 30.76
CA LYS A 1041 3.67 42.59 31.67
C LYS A 1041 2.52 41.58 31.47
N GLN A 1042 2.84 40.37 31.02
CA GLN A 1042 1.89 39.26 30.91
C GLN A 1042 2.18 38.18 31.95
N ILE A 1043 1.14 37.51 32.44
CA ILE A 1043 1.27 36.40 33.38
C ILE A 1043 1.19 35.09 32.61
N ARG A 1044 2.24 34.28 32.65
CA ARG A 1044 2.21 32.86 32.28
C ARG A 1044 1.93 32.03 33.52
N ARG A 1045 0.92 31.17 33.47
CA ARG A 1045 0.48 30.35 34.60
C ARG A 1045 0.52 28.88 34.23
N ASP A 1046 1.15 28.08 35.10
CA ASP A 1046 1.10 26.63 35.05
C ASP A 1046 0.45 26.05 36.31
N ILE A 1047 -0.35 25.00 36.10
CA ILE A 1047 -1.08 24.28 37.14
C ILE A 1047 -0.60 22.83 37.12
N PHE A 1048 -0.19 22.33 38.29
CA PHE A 1048 0.19 20.93 38.48
C PHE A 1048 -0.91 20.23 39.29
N ASN A 1049 -1.56 19.21 38.71
CA ASN A 1049 -2.75 18.54 39.27
C ASN A 1049 -2.66 17.00 39.18
N LYS A 1050 -3.53 16.25 39.88
CA LYS A 1050 -3.56 14.77 39.80
C LYS A 1050 -4.28 14.20 38.56
N LYS A 1051 -4.84 15.03 37.68
CA LYS A 1051 -5.60 14.52 36.52
C LYS A 1051 -5.44 15.45 35.33
N ASP A 1052 -4.38 15.16 34.57
CA ASP A 1052 -4.09 15.57 33.20
C ASP A 1052 -2.82 16.43 33.01
N LYS A 1053 -2.14 16.86 34.07
CA LYS A 1053 -0.68 17.19 34.11
C LYS A 1053 -0.11 16.96 35.51
N LEU A 1054 0.61 15.84 35.68
CA LEU A 1054 0.60 15.02 36.90
C LEU A 1054 1.91 15.01 37.71
N LEU A 1055 1.88 15.56 38.93
CA LEU A 1055 2.67 15.06 40.06
C LEU A 1055 1.79 14.04 40.81
N ASP A 1056 1.82 12.75 40.42
CA ASP A 1056 1.38 11.67 41.32
C ASP A 1056 2.60 11.10 42.03
N GLY A 1057 2.53 11.12 43.35
CA GLY A 1057 3.55 10.59 44.21
C GLY A 1057 2.98 10.49 45.61
N SER A 1058 2.60 9.28 46.02
CA SER A 1058 2.36 8.98 47.43
C SER A 1058 3.71 8.90 48.14
N TYR A 1059 4.38 10.04 48.34
CA TYR A 1059 5.73 10.08 48.92
C TYR A 1059 5.82 11.11 50.04
N ALA A 1060 6.16 10.63 51.25
CA ALA A 1060 6.45 11.35 52.50
C ALA A 1060 5.35 12.27 53.09
N LYS A 1061 5.15 12.20 54.40
CA LYS A 1061 4.14 12.98 55.14
C LYS A 1061 4.59 14.41 55.50
N PHE A 1062 5.75 14.89 55.03
CA PHE A 1062 6.42 16.06 55.61
C PHE A 1062 7.13 16.93 54.56
N PRO A 1063 6.96 18.27 54.60
CA PRO A 1063 7.47 19.17 53.58
C PRO A 1063 8.97 19.45 53.73
N VAL A 1064 9.69 19.48 52.60
CA VAL A 1064 10.90 20.29 52.48
C VAL A 1064 10.45 21.75 52.59
N ILE A 1065 10.65 22.35 53.76
CA ILE A 1065 10.28 23.74 54.04
C ILE A 1065 11.35 24.61 53.40
N ASP A 1066 11.14 24.98 52.15
CA ASP A 1066 11.73 26.23 51.69
C ASP A 1066 10.91 26.89 50.58
N GLY A 1067 10.26 26.11 49.70
CA GLY A 1067 9.53 26.68 48.55
C GLY A 1067 10.39 27.61 47.68
N ASN A 1068 11.71 27.63 47.92
CA ASN A 1068 12.67 28.50 47.29
C ASN A 1068 12.92 28.00 45.87
N GLN A 1069 13.06 28.96 44.97
CA GLN A 1069 13.45 28.70 43.60
C GLN A 1069 14.96 28.77 43.50
N TYR A 1070 15.54 27.70 42.97
CA TYR A 1070 16.97 27.54 42.79
C TYR A 1070 17.27 27.85 41.32
N THR A 1071 18.09 28.86 41.07
CA THR A 1071 18.64 29.08 39.73
C THR A 1071 19.98 28.37 39.68
N VAL A 1072 20.15 27.52 38.68
CA VAL A 1072 21.38 26.78 38.41
C VAL A 1072 21.91 27.25 37.05
N SER A 1073 23.16 27.67 36.99
CA SER A 1073 23.79 28.03 35.73
C SER A 1073 24.38 26.79 35.03
N ASN A 1074 23.71 26.32 33.96
CA ASN A 1074 24.22 25.27 33.09
C ASN A 1074 24.88 25.87 31.83
N ALA A 1075 25.84 25.14 31.24
CA ALA A 1075 26.57 25.55 30.03
C ALA A 1075 25.67 25.58 28.79
N ASP A 1076 24.70 24.67 28.68
CA ASP A 1076 23.79 24.56 27.53
C ASP A 1076 22.55 25.45 27.68
N VAL A 1077 22.05 25.58 28.92
CA VAL A 1077 20.94 26.48 29.28
C VAL A 1077 21.35 27.40 30.43
N PRO A 1078 21.87 28.61 30.15
CA PRO A 1078 22.25 29.55 31.21
C PRO A 1078 21.03 29.96 32.04
N ASN A 1079 21.13 29.88 33.37
CA ASN A 1079 20.08 30.23 34.34
C ASN A 1079 18.84 29.32 34.33
N GLU A 1080 19.04 28.02 34.16
CA GLU A 1080 17.98 27.03 34.28
C GLU A 1080 17.39 27.03 35.71
N GLN A 1081 16.06 26.91 35.80
CA GLN A 1081 15.33 27.13 37.05
C GLN A 1081 14.74 25.85 37.60
N PHE A 1082 14.98 25.62 38.89
CA PHE A 1082 14.48 24.50 39.65
C PHE A 1082 13.57 25.00 40.78
N VAL A 1083 12.39 24.41 40.90
CA VAL A 1083 11.54 24.60 42.07
C VAL A 1083 11.48 23.27 42.81
N LEU A 1084 11.95 23.26 44.05
CA LEU A 1084 11.85 22.09 44.91
C LEU A 1084 10.55 22.17 45.73
N PHE A 1085 9.71 21.16 45.59
CA PHE A 1085 8.53 20.93 46.39
C PHE A 1085 8.79 19.80 47.38
N GLY A 1086 8.02 19.73 48.47
CA GLY A 1086 8.15 18.65 49.45
C GLY A 1086 8.01 17.23 48.89
N HIS A 1087 7.50 17.07 47.66
CA HIS A 1087 7.23 15.79 47.00
C HIS A 1087 7.89 15.63 45.61
N GLY A 1088 8.77 16.54 45.18
CA GLY A 1088 9.44 16.47 43.87
C GLY A 1088 10.05 17.80 43.42
N ALA A 1089 10.67 17.84 42.23
CA ALA A 1089 11.15 19.09 41.64
C ALA A 1089 10.49 19.37 40.28
N ALA A 1090 10.35 20.65 39.95
CA ALA A 1090 10.00 21.10 38.59
C ALA A 1090 11.19 21.84 37.98
N VAL A 1091 11.39 21.64 36.68
CA VAL A 1091 12.46 22.25 35.89
C VAL A 1091 11.82 23.09 34.79
N LYS A 1092 12.36 24.28 34.57
CA LYS A 1092 11.97 25.15 33.46
C LYS A 1092 12.87 24.87 32.26
N GLY A 1093 12.29 24.29 31.20
CA GLY A 1093 13.05 23.99 29.98
C GLY A 1093 13.36 25.25 29.15
N GLU A 1094 14.16 25.09 28.09
CA GLU A 1094 14.61 26.18 27.20
C GLU A 1094 13.49 27.06 26.62
N LYS A 1095 12.30 26.49 26.40
CA LYS A 1095 11.13 27.21 25.84
C LYS A 1095 10.39 28.04 26.88
N GLY A 1096 10.82 27.97 28.14
CA GLY A 1096 10.23 28.68 29.26
C GLY A 1096 9.01 28.00 29.88
N ASP A 1097 8.69 26.77 29.47
CA ASP A 1097 7.61 25.96 30.05
C ASP A 1097 8.11 25.21 31.28
N TRP A 1098 7.28 25.14 32.33
CA TRP A 1098 7.58 24.35 33.50
C TRP A 1098 7.20 22.88 33.27
N SER A 1099 8.13 21.97 33.55
CA SER A 1099 7.93 20.53 33.53
C SER A 1099 8.19 19.92 34.90
N SER A 1100 7.24 19.15 35.41
CA SER A 1100 7.41 18.29 36.58
C SER A 1100 7.11 16.86 36.18
N ASP A 1101 8.08 16.14 35.60
CA ASP A 1101 7.94 14.70 35.49
C ASP A 1101 8.23 14.10 36.88
N SER A 1102 7.17 13.60 37.53
CA SER A 1102 7.21 13.04 38.88
C SER A 1102 8.13 11.83 39.01
N PHE A 1103 8.63 11.29 37.91
CA PHE A 1103 9.60 10.20 37.90
C PHE A 1103 11.03 10.68 37.65
N MET A 1104 11.23 11.66 36.76
CA MET A 1104 12.58 12.15 36.41
C MET A 1104 13.21 13.03 37.49
N TYR A 1105 12.39 13.79 38.22
CA TYR A 1105 12.87 14.77 39.21
C TYR A 1105 12.52 14.39 40.65
N GLN A 1106 12.49 13.08 40.93
CA GLN A 1106 12.20 12.55 42.27
C GLN A 1106 13.28 12.92 43.26
N LEU A 1107 12.86 13.32 44.46
CA LEU A 1107 13.78 13.42 45.59
C LEU A 1107 14.30 12.01 45.96
N PRO A 1108 15.56 11.86 46.39
CA PRO A 1108 16.10 10.56 46.75
C PRO A 1108 15.32 9.88 47.88
N ALA A 1109 14.93 8.61 47.69
CA ALA A 1109 14.00 7.89 48.57
C ALA A 1109 14.50 7.70 50.02
N LYS A 1110 15.82 7.85 50.27
CA LYS A 1110 16.46 7.64 51.59
C LYS A 1110 16.75 8.93 52.36
N VAL A 1111 16.38 10.11 51.84
CA VAL A 1111 16.52 11.34 52.61
C VAL A 1111 15.51 11.33 53.75
N SER A 1112 15.98 11.28 55.01
CA SER A 1112 15.13 11.47 56.19
C SER A 1112 14.50 12.87 56.12
N THR A 1113 13.21 12.93 55.80
CA THR A 1113 12.52 14.19 55.48
C THR A 1113 12.23 15.09 56.68
N THR A 1114 12.74 14.75 57.86
CA THR A 1114 12.62 15.60 59.05
C THR A 1114 13.74 16.64 59.18
N GLU A 1115 14.88 16.49 58.49
CA GLU A 1115 16.09 17.31 58.74
C GLU A 1115 16.87 17.70 57.46
N ALA A 1116 16.31 17.48 56.27
CA ALA A 1116 16.97 17.81 55.01
C ALA A 1116 16.72 19.26 54.57
N LYS A 1117 17.80 19.99 54.27
CA LYS A 1117 17.77 21.36 53.74
C LYS A 1117 18.42 21.40 52.36
N ALA A 1118 17.91 22.29 51.50
CA ALA A 1118 18.46 22.55 50.19
C ALA A 1118 19.30 23.85 50.21
N TYR A 1119 20.42 23.86 49.48
CA TYR A 1119 21.36 24.99 49.39
C TYR A 1119 21.73 25.24 47.93
N ASN A 1120 21.86 26.50 47.52
CA ASN A 1120 22.21 26.86 46.14
C ASN A 1120 23.69 27.26 46.03
N LEU A 1121 24.54 26.46 45.41
CA LEU A 1121 25.97 26.82 45.24
C LEU A 1121 26.28 27.48 43.88
N GLY A 1122 25.27 28.02 43.20
CA GLY A 1122 25.39 28.73 41.93
C GLY A 1122 25.23 27.81 40.72
N ASP A 1123 26.07 26.79 40.60
CA ASP A 1123 26.05 25.81 39.50
C ASP A 1123 25.36 24.48 39.87
N THR A 1124 24.94 24.32 41.11
CA THR A 1124 24.26 23.11 41.59
C THR A 1124 23.39 23.38 42.82
N VAL A 1125 22.42 22.51 43.04
CA VAL A 1125 21.62 22.46 44.27
C VAL A 1125 22.10 21.29 45.12
N ILE A 1126 22.41 21.56 46.39
CA ILE A 1126 22.76 20.55 47.38
C ILE A 1126 21.55 20.23 48.26
N LEU A 1127 21.24 18.95 48.44
CA LEU A 1127 20.46 18.47 49.58
C LEU A 1127 21.38 17.89 50.65
N ALA A 1128 21.32 18.43 51.86
CA ALA A 1128 22.08 17.95 53.01
C ALA A 1128 21.17 17.66 54.21
N THR A 1129 21.41 16.55 54.91
CA THR A 1129 20.68 16.15 56.12
C THR A 1129 21.42 16.61 57.37
N GLU A 1130 20.83 17.52 58.15
CA GLU A 1130 21.33 17.92 59.47
C GLU A 1130 20.95 16.86 60.53
N GLY A 1131 21.61 16.83 61.70
CA GLY A 1131 21.26 15.94 62.82
C GLY A 1131 21.70 14.48 62.68
N GLN A 1132 22.31 14.10 61.56
CA GLN A 1132 22.72 12.72 61.27
C GLN A 1132 24.25 12.54 61.30
N GLU A 1133 24.71 11.32 61.59
CA GLU A 1133 26.12 10.93 61.45
C GLU A 1133 26.54 10.73 59.98
N SER A 1134 25.58 10.82 59.05
CA SER A 1134 25.83 10.64 57.63
C SER A 1134 26.55 11.85 57.04
N ALA A 1135 27.74 11.63 56.47
CA ALA A 1135 28.41 12.63 55.64
C ALA A 1135 27.84 12.76 54.22
N GLU A 1136 26.80 11.98 53.90
CA GLU A 1136 26.18 11.96 52.58
C GLU A 1136 25.39 13.25 52.33
N TYR A 1137 25.46 13.70 51.08
CA TYR A 1137 24.64 14.78 50.54
C TYR A 1137 24.39 14.50 49.06
N TRP A 1138 23.42 15.19 48.46
CA TRP A 1138 23.05 14.99 47.06
C TRP A 1138 23.27 16.27 46.26
N PHE A 1139 23.92 16.16 45.11
CA PHE A 1139 23.98 17.24 44.13
C PHE A 1139 22.94 17.01 43.04
N LEU A 1140 22.31 18.09 42.62
CA LEU A 1140 21.56 18.12 41.36
C LEU A 1140 22.53 18.51 40.24
N GLN A 1141 22.81 17.58 39.33
CA GLN A 1141 23.71 17.81 38.20
C GLN A 1141 23.07 17.35 36.90
N LEU A 1142 23.38 18.05 35.81
CA LEU A 1142 23.19 17.54 34.46
C LEU A 1142 24.25 16.46 34.22
N ARG A 1143 23.85 15.30 33.71
CA ARG A 1143 24.78 14.19 33.52
C ARG A 1143 25.80 14.55 32.44
N LYS A 1144 27.09 14.52 32.79
CA LYS A 1144 28.18 14.47 31.80
C LYS A 1144 28.39 13.01 31.38
N PRO A 1145 28.66 12.73 30.09
CA PRO A 1145 28.72 11.37 29.57
C PRO A 1145 29.67 10.50 30.40
N ILE A 1146 29.21 9.31 30.78
CA ILE A 1146 30.12 8.25 31.18
C ILE A 1146 30.78 7.79 29.88
N VAL A 1147 31.99 8.28 29.61
CA VAL A 1147 32.82 7.72 28.55
C VAL A 1147 33.22 6.32 29.02
N ASP A 1148 32.52 5.31 28.53
CA ASP A 1148 32.99 3.94 28.64
C ASP A 1148 34.17 3.79 27.67
N GLU A 1149 35.39 3.68 28.19
CA GLU A 1149 36.63 3.54 27.41
C GLU A 1149 36.74 2.21 26.62
N THR A 1150 35.64 1.50 26.34
CA THR A 1150 35.70 0.14 25.79
C THR A 1150 34.78 -0.20 24.61
N GLN A 1151 34.34 0.78 23.82
CA GLN A 1151 33.75 0.49 22.50
C GLN A 1151 34.78 0.73 21.38
N PRO A 1152 35.18 -0.30 20.60
CA PRO A 1152 36.02 -0.09 19.42
C PRO A 1152 35.24 0.67 18.35
N GLU A 1153 35.85 1.71 17.78
CA GLU A 1153 35.30 2.50 16.67
C GLU A 1153 34.80 1.59 15.54
N THR A 1154 33.56 1.81 15.11
CA THR A 1154 33.04 1.25 13.86
C THR A 1154 33.93 1.69 12.70
N PRO A 1155 34.32 0.79 11.78
CA PRO A 1155 35.13 1.17 10.64
C PRO A 1155 34.37 2.19 9.79
N VAL A 1156 34.97 3.35 9.59
CA VAL A 1156 34.51 4.35 8.63
C VAL A 1156 34.49 3.70 7.24
N GLU A 1157 33.30 3.56 6.66
CA GLU A 1157 33.13 3.15 5.28
C GLU A 1157 33.71 4.25 4.37
N PRO A 1158 34.65 3.94 3.46
CA PRO A 1158 35.21 4.95 2.59
C PRO A 1158 34.14 5.45 1.62
N ASP A 1159 33.93 6.76 1.67
CA ASP A 1159 33.08 7.55 0.78
C ASP A 1159 33.43 7.24 -0.69
N VAL A 1160 32.49 6.61 -1.42
CA VAL A 1160 32.61 6.40 -2.86
C VAL A 1160 31.54 7.22 -3.55
N THR A 1161 31.94 8.39 -4.06
CA THR A 1161 31.27 9.05 -5.18
C THR A 1161 32.33 9.65 -6.12
N PRO A 1162 32.10 9.71 -7.44
CA PRO A 1162 31.22 8.94 -8.32
C PRO A 1162 31.96 7.85 -9.12
#